data_AF-R6DHV4-F1
#
_entry.id   AF-R6DHV4-F1
#
_cell.length_a   1.000
_cell.length_b   1.000
_cell.length_c   1.000
_cell.angle_alpha   90.00
_cell.angle_beta   90.00
_cell.angle_gamma   90.00
#
_symmetry.space_group_name_H-M   'P 1'
#
loop_
_entity.id
_entity.type
_entity.pdbx_description
1 polymer ?
#
loop_
_entity_poly.entity_id
_entity_poly.type
_entity_poly.pdbx_seq_one_letter_code
_entity_poly.pdbx_strand_id
1 'polypeptide(L)'
;MKRSIYIILALAGILAMNSCSDDEFLSGNPDMEFITGKVSALYGDSLPFTIKASDIDVPLSTLKAKLFYGEEQVSETVIRTKTSGSDYSGKVFVPYYPNIIDGRATLKFVLQNIHFTTTEMEQEVVLSRPDFPYVTLVDEMGEEYLMKRQSLYNYSVTGRFPQDLKAYIKTPKVGENGNELTFGWDNDNLLAEGKNVNPITFSGTAKEPYEVTFNALTYEVTPLVNVLFDGEKMIAQDANTYLIQKSFTQGQSIVVSGIDMNGWWINPDYFTKESDGTLTFLPMDGKYRVVANMKQKYFGVTRMDGDKEATLSEDGHGAIWLLGWGVGSPSLDYQFGWNEGQAYCVPEISSKKYQFMATAGPEHGSSVGQRIRADYLGCKFYFQNAWGGEFSNSNQLTVAAGSESLIKVLDSGNIEFADGASLEEGATYVLTVDLTAGITKGVVSLKKISDGEVKPEPAVVQTFYFDFGSITAAQGTVTEGPDVNNHYWNNITNNESGNKYAAAGTVYSPLVNSENAQTDYALTLDVRFSTNGKSGGGGLLEPQADLLNDLAVASATEDYFFTEQNENEDRSFTFSGLDKEKGYKFYIFGSRKTNATDIRIVNYIMSGSNEYTGELQTSGDNCGGEGIHQNIKDICESEMIYPNENGEIKFTLAKKQGSYAALNALKMEEYTNVK
;
A
#
# COMPACT_ATOMS: atom_id res chain seq x y z
N MET A 1 -18.87 -79.84 75.08
CA MET A 1 -18.51 -78.42 75.29
C MET A 1 -19.61 -77.53 74.72
N LYS A 2 -20.66 -77.22 75.51
CA LYS A 2 -21.78 -76.31 75.14
C LYS A 2 -21.81 -75.05 76.05
N ARG A 3 -20.64 -74.58 76.49
CA ARG A 3 -20.50 -73.38 77.35
C ARG A 3 -19.45 -72.35 76.87
N SER A 4 -18.88 -72.53 75.68
CA SER A 4 -17.81 -71.65 75.17
C SER A 4 -18.21 -70.77 73.97
N ILE A 5 -19.47 -70.85 73.51
CA ILE A 5 -19.95 -70.05 72.35
C ILE A 5 -20.52 -68.68 72.78
N TYR A 6 -21.02 -68.54 74.01
CA TYR A 6 -21.60 -67.28 74.48
C TYR A 6 -20.57 -66.22 74.91
N ILE A 7 -19.29 -66.59 75.07
CA ILE A 7 -18.22 -65.64 75.40
C ILE A 7 -17.63 -65.00 74.14
N ILE A 8 -17.63 -65.70 73.00
CA ILE A 8 -17.13 -65.16 71.72
C ILE A 8 -18.15 -64.20 71.09
N LEU A 9 -19.46 -64.43 71.28
CA LEU A 9 -20.52 -63.50 70.85
C LEU A 9 -20.64 -62.25 71.74
N ALA A 10 -20.21 -62.30 73.00
CA ALA A 10 -20.16 -61.12 73.87
C ALA A 10 -18.92 -60.24 73.58
N LEU A 11 -17.82 -60.81 73.09
CA LEU A 11 -16.62 -60.04 72.70
C LEU A 11 -16.74 -59.38 71.30
N ALA A 12 -17.55 -59.95 70.40
CA ALA A 12 -17.82 -59.34 69.09
C ALA A 12 -18.75 -58.12 69.17
N GLY A 13 -19.53 -57.97 70.26
CA GLY A 13 -20.39 -56.80 70.49
C GLY A 13 -19.68 -55.58 71.08
N ILE A 14 -18.48 -55.73 71.65
CA ILE A 14 -17.72 -54.63 72.26
C ILE A 14 -16.66 -54.06 71.30
N LEU A 15 -16.26 -54.83 70.27
CA LEU A 15 -15.35 -54.35 69.22
C LEU A 15 -16.05 -53.62 68.06
N ALA A 16 -17.38 -53.45 68.12
CA ALA A 16 -18.16 -52.68 67.14
C ALA A 16 -18.63 -51.30 67.66
N MET A 17 -18.09 -50.82 68.80
CA MET A 17 -18.45 -49.52 69.39
C MET A 17 -17.22 -48.69 69.79
N ASN A 18 -16.18 -48.67 68.97
CA ASN A 18 -15.15 -47.62 69.00
C ASN A 18 -14.67 -47.33 67.57
N SER A 19 -15.62 -46.88 66.74
CA SER A 19 -15.39 -46.29 65.43
C SER A 19 -16.30 -45.07 65.29
N CYS A 20 -16.01 -44.06 66.09
CA CYS A 20 -16.34 -42.64 65.89
C CYS A 20 -15.57 -41.89 66.97
N SER A 21 -14.26 -41.69 66.78
CA SER A 21 -13.72 -40.41 67.22
C SER A 21 -14.18 -39.41 66.17
N ASP A 22 -15.27 -38.72 66.47
CA ASP A 22 -15.53 -37.41 65.90
C ASP A 22 -14.36 -36.53 66.35
N ASP A 23 -13.23 -36.62 65.65
CA ASP A 23 -12.24 -35.56 65.68
C ASP A 23 -12.96 -34.37 65.05
N GLU A 24 -13.57 -33.53 65.89
CA GLU A 24 -14.12 -32.25 65.47
C GLU A 24 -13.01 -31.51 64.72
N PHE A 25 -13.13 -31.49 63.40
CA PHE A 25 -12.20 -30.80 62.54
C PHE A 25 -12.38 -29.31 62.81
N LEU A 26 -11.60 -28.77 63.75
CA LEU A 26 -11.64 -27.36 64.10
C LEU A 26 -11.29 -26.58 62.84
N SER A 27 -12.26 -25.83 62.32
CA SER A 27 -12.08 -25.01 61.13
C SER A 27 -11.09 -23.86 61.38
N GLY A 28 -10.88 -23.48 62.65
CA GLY A 28 -10.14 -22.28 63.05
C GLY A 28 -10.98 -21.02 62.94
N ASN A 29 -10.49 -19.92 63.51
CA ASN A 29 -11.15 -18.62 63.45
C ASN A 29 -10.11 -17.52 63.15
N PRO A 30 -9.71 -17.35 61.88
CA PRO A 30 -8.74 -16.35 61.49
C PRO A 30 -9.28 -14.94 61.76
N ASP A 31 -8.46 -14.09 62.34
CA ASP A 31 -8.76 -12.71 62.71
C ASP A 31 -7.69 -11.76 62.16
N MET A 32 -8.12 -10.54 61.82
CA MET A 32 -7.27 -9.51 61.23
C MET A 32 -7.49 -8.15 61.89
N GLU A 33 -6.39 -7.44 62.14
CA GLU A 33 -6.40 -6.05 62.59
C GLU A 33 -5.60 -5.19 61.60
N PHE A 34 -6.20 -4.08 61.12
CA PHE A 34 -5.52 -3.10 60.29
C PHE A 34 -4.64 -2.20 61.15
N ILE A 35 -3.32 -2.38 61.08
CA ILE A 35 -2.38 -1.64 61.92
C ILE A 35 -2.05 -0.29 61.31
N THR A 36 -1.66 -0.28 60.03
CA THR A 36 -1.28 0.95 59.33
C THR A 36 -1.40 0.76 57.82
N GLY A 37 -1.85 1.80 57.12
CA GLY A 37 -1.86 1.90 55.67
C GLY A 37 -2.44 3.25 55.25
N LYS A 38 -2.17 3.69 54.02
CA LYS A 38 -2.76 4.92 53.50
C LYS A 38 -4.16 4.64 52.98
N VAL A 39 -5.09 5.53 53.28
CA VAL A 39 -6.44 5.54 52.69
C VAL A 39 -6.52 6.44 51.45
N SER A 40 -5.35 6.83 50.91
CA SER A 40 -5.22 7.59 49.68
C SER A 40 -3.97 7.16 48.90
N ALA A 41 -4.07 7.07 47.57
CA ALA A 41 -2.96 6.75 46.69
C ALA A 41 -3.10 7.44 45.33
N LEU A 42 -2.01 7.54 44.58
CA LEU A 42 -2.06 7.89 43.17
C LEU A 42 -2.22 6.62 42.33
N TYR A 43 -2.92 6.72 41.19
CA TYR A 43 -2.84 5.67 40.18
C TYR A 43 -1.36 5.47 39.75
N GLY A 44 -0.91 4.23 39.66
CA GLY A 44 0.49 3.85 39.44
C GLY A 44 1.33 3.67 40.72
N ASP A 45 0.78 3.98 41.90
CA ASP A 45 1.47 3.75 43.17
C ASP A 45 1.57 2.27 43.55
N SER A 46 2.48 1.96 44.46
CA SER A 46 2.44 0.72 45.25
C SER A 46 2.01 1.03 46.68
N LEU A 47 0.72 0.85 46.97
CA LEU A 47 0.07 1.20 48.24
C LEU A 47 0.54 0.26 49.37
N PRO A 48 1.30 0.75 50.37
CA PRO A 48 1.75 -0.07 51.48
C PRO A 48 0.63 -0.31 52.50
N PHE A 49 0.63 -1.50 53.08
CA PHE A 49 -0.26 -1.89 54.18
C PHE A 49 0.46 -2.79 55.17
N THR A 50 -0.04 -2.79 56.42
CA THR A 50 0.36 -3.70 57.48
C THR A 50 -0.89 -4.25 58.16
N ILE A 51 -1.06 -5.58 58.12
CA ILE A 51 -2.14 -6.31 58.78
C ILE A 51 -1.53 -7.22 59.84
N LYS A 52 -2.07 -7.15 61.06
CA LYS A 52 -1.79 -8.16 62.07
C LYS A 52 -2.78 -9.30 61.89
N ALA A 53 -2.27 -10.52 61.81
CA ALA A 53 -3.09 -11.70 61.51
C ALA A 53 -2.90 -12.77 62.60
N SER A 54 -4.00 -13.34 63.08
CA SER A 54 -3.99 -14.41 64.09
C SER A 54 -5.05 -15.46 63.82
N ASP A 55 -4.75 -16.70 64.19
CA ASP A 55 -5.70 -17.80 64.39
C ASP A 55 -5.08 -18.65 65.50
N ILE A 56 -5.82 -18.84 66.60
CA ILE A 56 -5.29 -19.47 67.82
C ILE A 56 -5.35 -21.00 67.74
N ASP A 57 -6.26 -21.52 66.92
CA ASP A 57 -6.60 -22.94 66.85
C ASP A 57 -5.94 -23.62 65.63
N VAL A 58 -5.83 -22.89 64.52
CA VAL A 58 -5.35 -23.44 63.24
C VAL A 58 -4.24 -22.55 62.65
N PRO A 59 -3.10 -23.11 62.19
CA PRO A 59 -2.07 -22.33 61.52
C PRO A 59 -2.60 -21.51 60.34
N LEU A 60 -2.13 -20.26 60.24
CA LEU A 60 -2.47 -19.41 59.09
C LEU A 60 -1.79 -19.91 57.80
N SER A 61 -2.36 -19.55 56.65
CA SER A 61 -1.85 -19.93 55.33
C SER A 61 -1.44 -18.72 54.50
N THR A 62 -2.39 -17.83 54.18
CA THR A 62 -2.15 -16.67 53.33
C THR A 62 -2.98 -15.47 53.75
N LEU A 63 -2.38 -14.29 53.62
CA LEU A 63 -3.07 -13.00 53.53
C LEU A 63 -3.05 -12.54 52.07
N LYS A 64 -4.22 -12.21 51.51
CA LYS A 64 -4.35 -11.64 50.18
C LYS A 64 -4.86 -10.21 50.28
N ALA A 65 -4.16 -9.26 49.69
CA ALA A 65 -4.63 -7.90 49.52
C ALA A 65 -5.06 -7.72 48.07
N LYS A 66 -6.34 -7.43 47.86
CA LYS A 66 -6.99 -7.34 46.54
C LYS A 66 -7.56 -5.95 46.35
N LEU A 67 -7.17 -5.29 45.27
CA LEU A 67 -7.70 -3.97 44.93
C LEU A 67 -8.80 -4.11 43.88
N PHE A 68 -9.90 -3.39 44.10
CA PHE A 68 -11.06 -3.40 43.21
C PHE A 68 -11.41 -2.00 42.72
N TYR A 69 -11.70 -1.87 41.42
CA TYR A 69 -12.35 -0.70 40.84
C TYR A 69 -13.81 -1.08 40.56
N GLY A 70 -14.73 -0.58 41.39
CA GLY A 70 -16.10 -1.11 41.42
C GLY A 70 -16.09 -2.58 41.86
N GLU A 71 -16.60 -3.47 41.01
CA GLU A 71 -16.64 -4.93 41.26
C GLU A 71 -15.44 -5.68 40.64
N GLU A 72 -14.64 -5.02 39.80
CA GLU A 72 -13.54 -5.65 39.08
C GLU A 72 -12.26 -5.70 39.94
N GLN A 73 -11.68 -6.89 40.12
CA GLN A 73 -10.39 -7.05 40.80
C GLN A 73 -9.25 -6.66 39.83
N VAL A 74 -8.54 -5.58 40.14
CA VAL A 74 -7.52 -5.02 39.23
C VAL A 74 -6.09 -5.34 39.67
N SER A 75 -5.88 -5.73 40.93
CA SER A 75 -4.54 -6.06 41.47
C SER A 75 -4.64 -6.97 42.69
N GLU A 76 -3.65 -7.84 42.89
CA GLU A 76 -3.56 -8.73 44.05
C GLU A 76 -2.11 -8.82 44.57
N THR A 77 -1.96 -8.94 45.88
CA THR A 77 -0.71 -9.31 46.55
C THR A 77 -0.96 -10.42 47.55
N VAL A 78 -0.21 -11.51 47.44
CA VAL A 78 -0.33 -12.69 48.31
C VAL A 78 0.88 -12.80 49.23
N ILE A 79 0.64 -12.83 50.54
CA ILE A 79 1.66 -12.97 51.58
C ILE A 79 1.44 -14.28 52.33
N ARG A 80 2.50 -15.06 52.54
CA ARG A 80 2.46 -16.27 53.39
C ARG A 80 2.50 -15.88 54.87
N THR A 81 1.51 -16.34 55.63
CA THR A 81 1.35 -16.02 57.06
C THR A 81 1.87 -17.14 57.93
N LYS A 82 3.16 -17.11 58.26
CA LYS A 82 3.87 -18.23 58.92
C LYS A 82 3.66 -18.32 60.43
N THR A 83 3.32 -17.21 61.08
CA THR A 83 3.26 -17.08 62.54
C THR A 83 1.99 -16.34 62.95
N SER A 84 1.16 -16.98 63.76
CA SER A 84 -0.06 -16.38 64.32
C SER A 84 0.29 -15.22 65.27
N GLY A 85 -0.49 -14.14 65.22
CA GLY A 85 -0.33 -12.93 66.04
C GLY A 85 0.78 -11.98 65.56
N SER A 86 1.36 -12.20 64.38
CA SER A 86 2.42 -11.36 63.81
C SER A 86 1.89 -10.32 62.81
N ASP A 87 2.69 -9.29 62.59
CA ASP A 87 2.42 -8.24 61.60
C ASP A 87 2.94 -8.65 60.21
N TYR A 88 2.10 -8.48 59.20
CA TYR A 88 2.40 -8.77 57.81
C TYR A 88 2.30 -7.51 56.98
N SER A 89 3.43 -7.09 56.42
CA SER A 89 3.52 -5.90 55.59
C SER A 89 3.71 -6.25 54.13
N GLY A 90 3.02 -5.52 53.26
CA GLY A 90 3.10 -5.67 51.81
C GLY A 90 2.75 -4.40 51.09
N LYS A 91 2.75 -4.47 49.76
CA LYS A 91 2.28 -3.40 48.89
C LYS A 91 1.37 -3.99 47.83
N VAL A 92 0.27 -3.33 47.53
CA VAL A 92 -0.59 -3.64 46.38
C VAL A 92 -0.37 -2.56 45.32
N PHE A 93 -0.13 -2.97 44.07
CA PHE A 93 0.00 -2.01 42.97
C PHE A 93 -1.38 -1.44 42.63
N VAL A 94 -1.46 -0.14 42.37
CA VAL A 94 -2.68 0.57 41.99
C VAL A 94 -2.62 0.78 40.48
N PRO A 95 -3.34 -0.01 39.65
CA PRO A 95 -3.20 0.04 38.20
C PRO A 95 -3.55 1.40 37.60
N TYR A 96 -2.77 1.82 36.61
CA TYR A 96 -2.98 3.05 35.85
C TYR A 96 -3.67 2.70 34.53
N TYR A 97 -5.00 2.89 34.46
CA TYR A 97 -5.79 2.61 33.25
C TYR A 97 -6.19 3.90 32.52
N PRO A 98 -6.42 3.84 31.19
CA PRO A 98 -6.85 4.99 30.42
C PRO A 98 -8.28 5.41 30.80
N ASN A 99 -8.58 6.70 30.66
CA ASN A 99 -9.90 7.31 30.90
C ASN A 99 -10.47 7.17 32.32
N ILE A 100 -9.67 6.70 33.29
CA ILE A 100 -10.04 6.69 34.71
C ILE A 100 -9.57 8.00 35.38
N ILE A 101 -10.52 8.80 35.84
CA ILE A 101 -10.28 10.01 36.63
C ILE A 101 -10.28 9.69 38.13
N ASP A 102 -10.03 10.70 38.96
CA ASP A 102 -10.10 10.61 40.42
C ASP A 102 -11.38 9.89 40.90
N GLY A 103 -11.20 8.99 41.87
CA GLY A 103 -12.25 8.07 42.27
C GLY A 103 -11.96 7.37 43.59
N ARG A 104 -12.68 6.27 43.81
CA ARG A 104 -12.56 5.42 45.00
C ARG A 104 -12.37 3.98 44.57
N ALA A 105 -11.58 3.23 45.33
CA ALA A 105 -11.36 1.81 45.16
C ALA A 105 -11.60 1.08 46.49
N THR A 106 -11.86 -0.23 46.39
CA THR A 106 -11.98 -1.09 47.56
C THR A 106 -10.72 -1.93 47.69
N LEU A 107 -10.01 -1.77 48.80
CA LEU A 107 -8.91 -2.65 49.18
C LEU A 107 -9.44 -3.72 50.13
N LYS A 108 -9.56 -4.94 49.63
CA LYS A 108 -10.06 -6.10 50.35
C LYS A 108 -8.93 -7.01 50.79
N PHE A 109 -8.84 -7.24 52.09
CA PHE A 109 -7.97 -8.23 52.69
C PHE A 109 -8.73 -9.54 52.90
N VAL A 110 -8.13 -10.66 52.51
CA VAL A 110 -8.64 -12.01 52.75
C VAL A 110 -7.56 -12.80 53.47
N LEU A 111 -7.78 -13.09 54.75
CA LEU A 111 -6.92 -13.98 55.53
C LEU A 111 -7.50 -15.38 55.50
N GLN A 112 -6.64 -16.36 55.24
CA GLN A 112 -7.00 -17.76 55.16
C GLN A 112 -6.08 -18.60 56.03
N ASN A 113 -6.62 -19.58 56.74
CA ASN A 113 -5.86 -20.59 57.46
C ASN A 113 -5.61 -21.86 56.62
N ILE A 114 -4.90 -22.85 57.17
CA ILE A 114 -4.60 -24.10 56.45
C ILE A 114 -5.82 -25.01 56.24
N HIS A 115 -6.93 -24.77 56.94
CA HIS A 115 -8.22 -25.47 56.80
C HIS A 115 -9.20 -24.73 55.86
N PHE A 116 -8.72 -23.72 55.14
CA PHE A 116 -9.48 -22.92 54.17
C PHE A 116 -10.56 -22.01 54.77
N THR A 117 -10.66 -21.87 56.09
CA THR A 117 -11.51 -20.84 56.69
C THR A 117 -10.92 -19.47 56.40
N THR A 118 -11.79 -18.52 56.03
CA THR A 118 -11.41 -17.17 55.64
C THR A 118 -12.13 -16.11 56.44
N THR A 119 -11.44 -15.01 56.69
CA THR A 119 -12.01 -13.75 57.18
C THR A 119 -11.66 -12.64 56.22
N GLU A 120 -12.56 -11.67 56.06
CA GLU A 120 -12.42 -10.56 55.11
C GLU A 120 -12.48 -9.21 55.82
N MET A 121 -11.74 -8.24 55.30
CA MET A 121 -11.77 -6.85 55.75
C MET A 121 -11.67 -5.94 54.53
N GLU A 122 -12.47 -4.88 54.48
CA GLU A 122 -12.44 -3.91 53.38
C GLU A 122 -12.04 -2.53 53.89
N GLN A 123 -11.26 -1.84 53.08
CA GLN A 123 -10.89 -0.44 53.29
C GLN A 123 -11.17 0.33 52.01
N GLU A 124 -11.81 1.49 52.15
CA GLU A 124 -11.97 2.42 51.03
C GLU A 124 -10.67 3.20 50.82
N VAL A 125 -10.23 3.29 49.57
CA VAL A 125 -9.04 4.04 49.17
C VAL A 125 -9.44 5.15 48.21
N VAL A 126 -9.10 6.39 48.55
CA VAL A 126 -9.26 7.54 47.66
C VAL A 126 -8.13 7.53 46.64
N LEU A 127 -8.46 7.51 45.35
CA LEU A 127 -7.48 7.49 44.27
C LEU A 127 -7.52 8.79 43.48
N SER A 128 -6.35 9.35 43.23
CA SER A 128 -6.19 10.50 42.36
C SER A 128 -5.24 10.20 41.21
N ARG A 129 -5.48 10.81 40.04
CA ARG A 129 -4.57 10.68 38.91
C ARG A 129 -3.33 11.57 39.14
N PRO A 130 -2.12 11.03 39.01
CA PRO A 130 -0.90 11.83 39.10
C PRO A 130 -0.88 12.94 38.04
N ASP A 131 -0.55 14.15 38.49
CA ASP A 131 -0.15 15.25 37.60
C ASP A 131 1.38 15.20 37.45
N PHE A 132 1.86 14.54 36.39
CA PHE A 132 3.29 14.42 36.17
C PHE A 132 3.88 15.79 35.78
N PRO A 133 5.04 16.18 36.33
CA PRO A 133 5.69 17.44 35.96
C PRO A 133 6.24 17.42 34.51
N TYR A 134 6.58 16.22 34.03
CA TYR A 134 7.05 15.91 32.68
C TYR A 134 6.85 14.40 32.45
N VAL A 135 7.04 13.97 31.21
CA VAL A 135 7.32 12.56 30.88
C VAL A 135 8.56 12.50 29.99
N THR A 136 9.08 11.30 29.73
CA THR A 136 10.28 11.10 28.91
C THR A 136 9.95 10.19 27.74
N LEU A 137 10.27 10.65 26.53
CA LEU A 137 10.28 9.83 25.32
C LEU A 137 11.65 9.14 25.24
N VAL A 138 11.67 7.81 25.08
CA VAL A 138 12.90 7.02 25.01
C VAL A 138 12.93 6.26 23.70
N ASP A 139 13.91 6.54 22.85
CA ASP A 139 14.03 5.89 21.54
C ASP A 139 14.67 4.49 21.62
N GLU A 140 14.73 3.80 20.48
CA GLU A 140 15.30 2.44 20.38
C GLU A 140 16.81 2.38 20.69
N MET A 141 17.52 3.50 20.61
CA MET A 141 18.94 3.62 21.00
C MET A 141 19.11 3.93 22.49
N GLY A 142 18.01 4.18 23.20
CA GLY A 142 18.00 4.56 24.61
C GLY A 142 18.25 6.05 24.84
N GLU A 143 18.21 6.90 23.81
CA GLU A 143 18.27 8.34 24.00
C GLU A 143 16.96 8.85 24.62
N GLU A 144 17.10 9.76 25.59
CA GLU A 144 15.99 10.28 26.37
C GLU A 144 15.68 11.72 26.01
N TYR A 145 14.41 11.99 25.68
CA TYR A 145 13.91 13.31 25.33
C TYR A 145 12.81 13.72 26.32
N LEU A 146 13.04 14.84 27.01
CA LEU A 146 12.11 15.36 28.01
C LEU A 146 10.86 15.95 27.32
N MET A 147 9.70 15.35 27.56
CA MET A 147 8.40 15.86 27.14
C MET A 147 7.82 16.77 28.22
N LYS A 148 7.73 18.06 27.91
CA LYS A 148 7.22 19.07 28.85
C LYS A 148 5.69 19.02 28.91
N ARG A 149 5.15 19.27 30.09
CA ARG A 149 3.71 19.44 30.31
C ARG A 149 3.20 20.68 29.59
N GLN A 150 2.19 20.53 28.75
CA GLN A 150 1.50 21.61 28.03
C GLN A 150 0.21 22.02 28.74
N SER A 151 -0.54 21.03 29.22
CA SER A 151 -1.73 21.20 30.06
C SER A 151 -1.88 19.99 30.97
N LEU A 152 -2.95 19.94 31.78
CA LEU A 152 -3.28 18.74 32.54
C LEU A 152 -3.33 17.53 31.58
N TYR A 153 -2.56 16.50 31.91
CA TYR A 153 -2.35 15.25 31.16
C TYR A 153 -1.68 15.34 29.78
N ASN A 154 -1.49 16.51 29.18
CA ASN A 154 -0.88 16.63 27.85
C ASN A 154 0.60 17.00 27.94
N TYR A 155 1.45 16.21 27.27
CA TYR A 155 2.90 16.37 27.23
C TYR A 155 3.37 16.41 25.79
N SER A 156 4.42 17.18 25.51
CA SER A 156 5.04 17.18 24.19
C SER A 156 6.53 17.47 24.19
N VAL A 157 7.20 17.02 23.13
CA VAL A 157 8.58 17.36 22.80
C VAL A 157 8.69 17.64 21.31
N THR A 158 9.37 18.73 20.95
CA THR A 158 9.68 19.07 19.56
C THR A 158 11.16 18.84 19.32
N GLY A 159 11.49 18.07 18.29
CA GLY A 159 12.85 17.72 17.96
C GLY A 159 13.00 17.32 16.50
N ARG A 160 14.24 17.27 16.04
CA ARG A 160 14.58 16.66 14.74
C ARG A 160 14.75 15.17 14.96
N PHE A 161 13.65 14.43 14.86
CA PHE A 161 13.64 12.98 14.99
C PHE A 161 13.65 12.30 13.61
N PRO A 162 13.99 11.00 13.54
CA PRO A 162 13.78 10.20 12.33
C PRO A 162 12.33 10.27 11.84
N GLN A 163 12.11 10.01 10.55
CA GLN A 163 10.78 9.95 9.95
C GLN A 163 9.90 8.88 10.62
N ASP A 164 10.50 7.77 11.02
CA ASP A 164 9.92 6.61 11.68
C ASP A 164 10.48 6.43 13.10
N LEU A 165 10.39 7.47 13.93
CA LEU A 165 10.90 7.41 15.30
C LEU A 165 10.18 6.30 16.09
N LYS A 166 10.93 5.28 16.48
CA LYS A 166 10.47 4.25 17.42
C LYS A 166 10.84 4.63 18.84
N ALA A 167 9.84 4.80 19.69
CA ALA A 167 10.05 5.18 21.07
C ALA A 167 8.95 4.69 21.99
N TYR A 168 9.26 4.47 23.26
CA TYR A 168 8.27 4.33 24.32
C TYR A 168 8.29 5.56 25.22
N ILE A 169 7.25 5.72 26.04
CA ILE A 169 7.15 6.86 26.96
C ILE A 169 7.25 6.35 28.38
N LYS A 170 8.02 7.03 29.24
CA LYS A 170 8.08 6.73 30.67
C LYS A 170 7.77 7.97 31.52
N THR A 171 7.21 7.75 32.70
CA THR A 171 6.86 8.80 33.66
C THR A 171 7.91 8.91 34.76
N PRO A 172 8.13 10.10 35.35
CA PRO A 172 8.87 10.19 36.59
C PRO A 172 8.06 9.58 37.74
N LYS A 173 8.75 9.13 38.78
CA LYS A 173 8.12 8.79 40.05
C LYS A 173 7.45 10.03 40.66
N VAL A 174 6.15 9.97 40.92
CA VAL A 174 5.38 11.01 41.63
C VAL A 174 4.88 10.46 42.96
N GLY A 175 5.04 11.23 44.03
CA GLY A 175 4.65 10.80 45.37
C GLY A 175 5.64 9.83 46.04
N GLU A 176 5.43 9.59 47.33
CA GLU A 176 6.32 8.76 48.16
C GLU A 176 6.37 7.30 47.70
N ASN A 177 5.21 6.77 47.26
CA ASN A 177 5.00 5.38 46.87
C ASN A 177 4.88 5.17 45.35
N GLY A 178 5.12 6.21 44.55
CA GLY A 178 5.01 6.14 43.10
C GLY A 178 6.04 5.22 42.46
N ASN A 179 5.69 4.79 41.26
CA ASN A 179 6.56 4.04 40.36
C ASN A 179 6.79 4.83 39.08
N GLU A 180 7.88 4.50 38.39
CA GLU A 180 8.00 4.83 36.96
C GLU A 180 7.04 3.91 36.20
N LEU A 181 6.18 4.52 35.39
CA LEU A 181 5.25 3.83 34.48
C LEU A 181 5.78 3.95 33.05
N THR A 182 5.59 2.90 32.26
CA THR A 182 6.05 2.82 30.87
C THR A 182 4.87 2.58 29.95
N PHE A 183 4.80 3.29 28.82
CA PHE A 183 3.71 3.28 27.86
C PHE A 183 4.21 2.92 26.46
N GLY A 184 3.49 2.02 25.79
CA GLY A 184 3.76 1.56 24.44
C GLY A 184 2.72 0.53 23.99
N TRP A 185 2.94 -0.10 22.84
CA TRP A 185 2.01 -1.10 22.33
C TRP A 185 2.12 -2.40 23.13
N ASP A 186 0.99 -2.98 23.52
CA ASP A 186 0.96 -4.36 24.02
C ASP A 186 1.03 -5.38 22.86
N ASN A 187 0.77 -6.65 23.15
CA ASN A 187 0.79 -7.73 22.15
C ASN A 187 -0.43 -7.71 21.22
N ASP A 188 -1.49 -6.99 21.60
CA ASP A 188 -2.72 -6.85 20.82
C ASP A 188 -2.74 -5.51 20.05
N ASN A 189 -1.60 -4.80 20.01
CA ASN A 189 -1.43 -3.48 19.41
C ASN A 189 -2.36 -2.40 20.00
N LEU A 190 -2.71 -2.55 21.28
CA LEU A 190 -3.38 -1.53 22.06
C LEU A 190 -2.34 -0.75 22.86
N LEU A 191 -2.54 0.57 22.93
CA LEU A 191 -1.64 1.41 23.70
C LEU A 191 -1.92 1.19 25.18
N ALA A 192 -0.91 0.71 25.90
CA ALA A 192 -1.06 0.25 27.28
C ALA A 192 0.08 0.76 28.16
N GLU A 193 -0.15 0.68 29.48
CA GLU A 193 0.90 0.80 30.49
C GLU A 193 1.45 -0.60 30.80
N GLY A 194 2.77 -0.75 30.86
CA GLY A 194 3.39 -2.02 31.27
C GLY A 194 4.90 -2.05 31.12
N LYS A 195 5.53 -3.01 31.81
CA LYS A 195 7.00 -3.17 31.83
C LYS A 195 7.61 -3.68 30.52
N ASN A 196 6.83 -4.37 29.70
CA ASN A 196 7.28 -5.03 28.46
C ASN A 196 6.40 -4.57 27.29
N VAL A 197 6.34 -3.28 27.05
CA VAL A 197 5.63 -2.71 25.91
C VAL A 197 6.55 -2.64 24.69
N ASN A 198 5.96 -2.80 23.51
CA ASN A 198 6.61 -2.56 22.23
C ASN A 198 6.68 -1.04 21.95
N PRO A 199 7.75 -0.54 21.30
CA PRO A 199 7.88 0.87 20.95
C PRO A 199 6.75 1.37 20.04
N ILE A 200 6.32 2.62 20.27
CA ILE A 200 5.40 3.37 19.42
C ILE A 200 6.19 3.91 18.22
N THR A 201 5.61 3.84 17.02
CA THR A 201 6.21 4.46 15.84
C THR A 201 5.54 5.81 15.57
N PHE A 202 6.28 6.88 15.77
CA PHE A 202 5.87 8.24 15.47
C PHE A 202 6.29 8.62 14.05
N SER A 203 5.44 9.36 13.36
CA SER A 203 5.63 9.70 11.94
C SER A 203 5.85 11.17 11.70
N GLY A 204 7.04 11.55 11.21
CA GLY A 204 7.37 12.94 10.89
C GLY A 204 8.15 13.09 9.60
N THR A 205 8.70 14.27 9.34
CA THR A 205 9.60 14.51 8.20
C THR A 205 11.01 14.75 8.73
N ALA A 206 11.97 13.86 8.44
CA ALA A 206 13.34 13.97 8.98
C ALA A 206 14.05 15.30 8.63
N LYS A 207 13.59 16.01 7.59
CA LYS A 207 14.12 17.33 7.19
C LYS A 207 13.73 18.48 8.13
N GLU A 208 12.62 18.36 8.86
CA GLU A 208 12.11 19.42 9.74
C GLU A 208 11.81 18.89 11.15
N PRO A 209 11.98 19.72 12.20
CA PRO A 209 11.57 19.31 13.54
C PRO A 209 10.05 19.07 13.56
N TYR A 210 9.62 18.02 14.23
CA TYR A 210 8.21 17.74 14.47
C TYR A 210 7.95 17.50 15.95
N GLU A 211 6.69 17.70 16.36
CA GLU A 211 6.26 17.58 17.75
C GLU A 211 5.68 16.18 17.99
N VAL A 212 6.20 15.48 19.00
CA VAL A 212 5.63 14.25 19.56
C VAL A 212 4.77 14.64 20.76
N THR A 213 3.54 14.13 20.82
CA THR A 213 2.61 14.39 21.93
C THR A 213 2.14 13.11 22.61
N PHE A 214 1.77 13.23 23.88
CA PHE A 214 1.19 12.16 24.70
C PHE A 214 0.16 12.72 25.67
N ASN A 215 -1.01 12.08 25.72
CA ASN A 215 -2.03 12.33 26.72
C ASN A 215 -2.04 11.21 27.77
N ALA A 216 -1.60 11.51 28.99
CA ALA A 216 -1.51 10.51 30.05
C ALA A 216 -2.87 10.02 30.58
N LEU A 217 -4.01 10.62 30.19
CA LEU A 217 -5.36 10.15 30.54
C LEU A 217 -5.93 9.22 29.47
N THR A 218 -5.99 9.68 28.21
CA THR A 218 -6.60 8.93 27.09
C THR A 218 -5.62 7.95 26.46
N TYR A 219 -4.33 8.11 26.76
CA TYR A 219 -3.17 7.49 26.11
C TYR A 219 -2.96 7.93 24.67
N GLU A 220 -3.71 8.92 24.16
CA GLU A 220 -3.50 9.38 22.79
C GLU A 220 -2.07 9.88 22.57
N VAL A 221 -1.51 9.51 21.42
CA VAL A 221 -0.17 9.87 20.98
C VAL A 221 -0.20 10.38 19.54
N THR A 222 0.63 11.37 19.24
CA THR A 222 0.78 11.90 17.88
C THR A 222 2.25 12.25 17.60
N PRO A 223 2.67 12.32 16.33
CA PRO A 223 1.94 11.93 15.11
C PRO A 223 1.98 10.43 14.86
N LEU A 224 0.84 9.86 14.44
CA LEU A 224 0.72 8.49 13.90
C LEU A 224 0.33 8.57 12.43
N VAL A 225 0.72 7.59 11.60
CA VAL A 225 0.09 7.42 10.27
C VAL A 225 -1.32 6.87 10.47
N ASN A 226 -2.34 7.64 10.08
CA ASN A 226 -3.71 7.15 10.02
C ASN A 226 -3.98 6.66 8.60
N VAL A 227 -3.69 5.39 8.31
CA VAL A 227 -4.05 4.80 7.02
C VAL A 227 -5.56 4.51 7.02
N LEU A 228 -6.28 5.14 6.11
CA LEU A 228 -7.69 4.87 5.86
C LEU A 228 -7.80 4.07 4.55
N PHE A 229 -8.54 2.97 4.59
CA PHE A 229 -8.83 2.12 3.44
C PHE A 229 -10.34 2.05 3.24
N ASP A 230 -10.82 2.68 2.17
CA ASP A 230 -12.25 2.89 1.92
C ASP A 230 -12.94 3.63 3.08
N GLY A 231 -12.32 4.72 3.53
CA GLY A 231 -12.82 5.55 4.64
C GLY A 231 -12.71 4.93 6.04
N GLU A 232 -12.32 3.66 6.16
CA GLU A 232 -12.16 2.96 7.44
C GLU A 232 -10.70 2.90 7.88
N LYS A 233 -10.46 3.09 9.18
CA LYS A 233 -9.11 3.09 9.75
C LYS A 233 -8.53 1.68 9.78
N MET A 234 -7.35 1.53 9.19
CA MET A 234 -6.54 0.33 9.34
C MET A 234 -5.89 0.30 10.73
N ILE A 235 -5.78 -0.90 11.30
CA ILE A 235 -5.14 -1.19 12.58
C ILE A 235 -3.64 -1.34 12.35
N ALA A 236 -2.83 -0.47 12.96
CA ALA A 236 -1.38 -0.60 12.93
C ALA A 236 -0.95 -1.92 13.59
N GLN A 237 -0.14 -2.70 12.89
CA GLN A 237 0.50 -3.92 13.40
C GLN A 237 1.93 -3.64 13.85
N ASP A 238 2.61 -2.75 13.13
CA ASP A 238 3.93 -2.24 13.45
C ASP A 238 4.16 -0.91 12.70
N ALA A 239 5.39 -0.37 12.77
CA ALA A 239 5.81 0.85 12.08
C ALA A 239 5.42 0.94 10.60
N ASN A 240 5.44 -0.20 9.92
CA ASN A 240 5.32 -0.32 8.47
C ASN A 240 4.15 -1.17 8.03
N THR A 241 3.36 -1.74 8.93
CA THR A 241 2.32 -2.69 8.56
C THR A 241 0.98 -2.28 9.16
N TYR A 242 -0.03 -2.11 8.30
CA TYR A 242 -1.39 -1.73 8.70
C TYR A 242 -2.38 -2.73 8.14
N LEU A 243 -3.38 -3.12 8.92
CA LEU A 243 -4.30 -4.20 8.59
C LEU A 243 -5.75 -3.74 8.67
N ILE A 244 -6.57 -4.16 7.71
CA ILE A 244 -8.03 -4.10 7.79
C ILE A 244 -8.63 -5.42 7.34
N GLN A 245 -9.74 -5.82 7.93
CA GLN A 245 -10.51 -6.99 7.51
C GLN A 245 -11.99 -6.64 7.39
N LYS A 246 -12.50 -6.56 6.17
CA LYS A 246 -13.89 -6.20 5.87
C LYS A 246 -14.41 -6.89 4.63
N SER A 247 -15.71 -6.76 4.39
CA SER A 247 -16.33 -7.22 3.16
C SER A 247 -16.11 -6.21 2.03
N PHE A 248 -15.79 -6.73 0.84
CA PHE A 248 -15.68 -5.98 -0.40
C PHE A 248 -16.62 -6.56 -1.45
N THR A 249 -17.04 -5.70 -2.37
CA THR A 249 -17.84 -6.08 -3.55
C THR A 249 -16.97 -5.96 -4.80
N GLN A 250 -17.13 -6.89 -5.75
CA GLN A 250 -16.44 -6.83 -7.02
C GLN A 250 -16.75 -5.53 -7.76
N GLY A 251 -15.72 -4.86 -8.27
CA GLY A 251 -15.82 -3.55 -8.92
C GLY A 251 -15.95 -2.38 -7.94
N GLN A 252 -15.85 -2.59 -6.62
CA GLN A 252 -15.87 -1.51 -5.64
C GLN A 252 -14.68 -0.57 -5.84
N SER A 253 -14.95 0.73 -5.96
CA SER A 253 -13.92 1.77 -5.89
C SER A 253 -13.55 2.02 -4.43
N ILE A 254 -12.25 1.96 -4.13
CA ILE A 254 -11.65 2.06 -2.80
C ILE A 254 -10.78 3.31 -2.77
N VAL A 255 -11.08 4.22 -1.85
CA VAL A 255 -10.24 5.38 -1.57
C VAL A 255 -9.24 5.02 -0.48
N VAL A 256 -7.94 5.13 -0.79
CA VAL A 256 -6.87 5.01 0.21
C VAL A 256 -6.41 6.42 0.58
N SER A 257 -6.36 6.75 1.86
CA SER A 257 -5.91 8.05 2.32
C SER A 257 -5.06 7.96 3.60
N GLY A 258 -4.38 9.06 3.93
CA GLY A 258 -3.42 9.12 5.03
C GLY A 258 -2.03 8.58 4.69
N ILE A 259 -1.82 8.09 3.47
CA ILE A 259 -0.52 7.69 2.92
C ILE A 259 -0.39 8.18 1.48
N ASP A 260 0.84 8.46 1.05
CA ASP A 260 1.16 8.69 -0.36
C ASP A 260 1.33 7.32 -1.06
N MET A 261 0.46 7.06 -2.04
CA MET A 261 0.51 5.84 -2.86
C MET A 261 1.48 5.93 -4.05
N ASN A 262 2.26 7.01 -4.17
CA ASN A 262 3.28 7.10 -5.21
C ASN A 262 4.39 6.05 -5.06
N GLY A 263 4.63 5.34 -6.17
CA GLY A 263 5.56 4.22 -6.23
C GLY A 263 5.10 2.97 -5.47
N TRP A 264 3.83 2.89 -5.08
CA TRP A 264 3.26 1.63 -4.58
C TRP A 264 3.00 0.67 -5.72
N TRP A 265 3.36 -0.59 -5.50
CA TRP A 265 2.94 -1.66 -6.38
C TRP A 265 1.54 -2.10 -6.01
N ILE A 266 0.66 -2.05 -6.99
CA ILE A 266 -0.73 -2.48 -6.89
C ILE A 266 -0.82 -3.87 -7.52
N ASN A 267 -1.21 -4.84 -6.71
CA ASN A 267 -1.29 -6.23 -7.15
C ASN A 267 -2.42 -6.37 -8.19
N PRO A 268 -2.10 -6.71 -9.46
CA PRO A 268 -3.07 -6.72 -10.55
C PRO A 268 -4.10 -7.84 -10.45
N ASP A 269 -3.92 -8.80 -9.54
CA ASP A 269 -4.93 -9.83 -9.28
C ASP A 269 -6.03 -9.36 -8.33
N TYR A 270 -5.78 -8.28 -7.58
CA TYR A 270 -6.68 -7.78 -6.53
C TYR A 270 -7.24 -6.39 -6.80
N PHE A 271 -6.44 -5.52 -7.43
CA PHE A 271 -6.82 -4.14 -7.64
C PHE A 271 -6.37 -3.61 -9.00
N THR A 272 -7.18 -2.74 -9.58
CA THR A 272 -6.75 -1.78 -10.61
C THR A 272 -6.58 -0.42 -9.95
N LYS A 273 -5.47 0.28 -10.21
CA LYS A 273 -5.34 1.68 -9.82
C LYS A 273 -5.97 2.56 -10.90
N GLU A 274 -6.94 3.37 -10.51
CA GLU A 274 -7.62 4.30 -11.40
C GLU A 274 -6.87 5.63 -11.51
N SER A 275 -7.16 6.40 -12.56
CA SER A 275 -6.52 7.70 -12.82
C SER A 275 -6.75 8.75 -11.73
N ASP A 276 -7.82 8.63 -10.95
CA ASP A 276 -8.10 9.48 -9.79
C ASP A 276 -7.38 9.02 -8.50
N GLY A 277 -6.56 7.98 -8.60
CA GLY A 277 -5.82 7.39 -7.49
C GLY A 277 -6.61 6.39 -6.65
N THR A 278 -7.89 6.13 -6.95
CA THR A 278 -8.67 5.08 -6.29
C THR A 278 -8.24 3.68 -6.76
N LEU A 279 -8.63 2.65 -6.00
CA LEU A 279 -8.40 1.25 -6.35
C LEU A 279 -9.73 0.56 -6.67
N THR A 280 -9.87 -0.04 -7.84
CA THR A 280 -11.01 -0.91 -8.16
C THR A 280 -10.73 -2.33 -7.67
N PHE A 281 -11.58 -2.86 -6.79
CA PHE A 281 -11.48 -4.23 -6.30
C PHE A 281 -11.90 -5.25 -7.35
N LEU A 282 -11.01 -6.18 -7.71
CA LEU A 282 -11.22 -7.14 -8.81
C LEU A 282 -11.86 -8.49 -8.41
N PRO A 283 -11.55 -9.08 -7.24
CA PRO A 283 -12.09 -10.39 -6.88
C PRO A 283 -13.61 -10.40 -6.64
N MET A 284 -14.19 -11.60 -6.65
CA MET A 284 -15.58 -11.87 -6.26
C MET A 284 -15.91 -11.34 -4.86
N ASP A 285 -17.16 -10.94 -4.65
CA ASP A 285 -17.68 -10.45 -3.37
C ASP A 285 -17.31 -11.31 -2.16
N GLY A 286 -16.97 -10.67 -1.05
CA GLY A 286 -16.87 -11.29 0.27
C GLY A 286 -15.85 -10.66 1.20
N LYS A 287 -15.49 -11.37 2.28
CA LYS A 287 -14.61 -10.84 3.33
C LYS A 287 -13.14 -11.04 2.96
N TYR A 288 -12.34 -9.97 3.05
CA TYR A 288 -10.91 -10.00 2.80
C TYR A 288 -10.16 -9.29 3.91
N ARG A 289 -8.94 -9.77 4.17
CA ARG A 289 -7.93 -9.09 4.97
C ARG A 289 -6.98 -8.39 4.00
N VAL A 290 -6.80 -7.08 4.17
CA VAL A 290 -5.85 -6.26 3.43
C VAL A 290 -4.78 -5.76 4.39
N VAL A 291 -3.51 -5.96 4.01
CA VAL A 291 -2.33 -5.55 4.76
C VAL A 291 -1.53 -4.57 3.92
N ALA A 292 -1.43 -3.32 4.36
CA ALA A 292 -0.58 -2.31 3.74
C ALA A 292 0.84 -2.41 4.31
N ASN A 293 1.83 -2.66 3.46
CA ASN A 293 3.24 -2.70 3.83
C ASN A 293 3.92 -1.42 3.34
N MET A 294 4.17 -0.48 4.24
CA MET A 294 4.75 0.84 3.97
C MET A 294 6.21 0.77 3.52
N LYS A 295 6.96 -0.24 3.98
CA LYS A 295 8.39 -0.41 3.69
C LYS A 295 8.60 -0.90 2.25
N GLN A 296 7.84 -1.93 1.88
CA GLN A 296 7.89 -2.54 0.54
C GLN A 296 6.88 -1.91 -0.43
N LYS A 297 6.02 -1.01 0.05
CA LYS A 297 5.00 -0.25 -0.70
C LYS A 297 4.05 -1.13 -1.53
N TYR A 298 3.33 -2.04 -0.88
CA TYR A 298 2.28 -2.84 -1.54
C TYR A 298 1.17 -3.25 -0.57
N PHE A 299 0.06 -3.75 -1.12
CA PHE A 299 -1.02 -4.40 -0.37
C PHE A 299 -0.96 -5.92 -0.49
N GLY A 300 -0.82 -6.61 0.64
CA GLY A 300 -1.08 -8.05 0.74
C GLY A 300 -2.58 -8.28 0.96
N VAL A 301 -3.18 -9.25 0.26
CA VAL A 301 -4.61 -9.53 0.37
C VAL A 301 -4.84 -11.02 0.61
N THR A 302 -5.76 -11.34 1.52
CA THR A 302 -6.17 -12.72 1.83
C THR A 302 -7.69 -12.81 1.85
N ARG A 303 -8.26 -13.82 1.20
CA ARG A 303 -9.69 -14.14 1.33
C ARG A 303 -9.97 -14.74 2.71
N MET A 304 -11.02 -14.26 3.37
CA MET A 304 -11.40 -14.67 4.71
C MET A 304 -12.76 -15.38 4.71
N ASP A 305 -12.93 -16.34 5.61
CA ASP A 305 -14.21 -16.92 6.02
C ASP A 305 -14.40 -16.69 7.53
N GLY A 306 -15.27 -15.73 7.86
CA GLY A 306 -15.34 -15.18 9.21
C GLY A 306 -14.01 -14.53 9.61
N ASP A 307 -13.35 -15.07 10.64
CA ASP A 307 -12.05 -14.59 11.13
C ASP A 307 -10.90 -15.54 10.79
N LYS A 308 -11.17 -16.57 9.97
CA LYS A 308 -10.18 -17.52 9.49
C LYS A 308 -9.88 -17.28 8.01
N GLU A 309 -8.72 -17.73 7.57
CA GLU A 309 -8.40 -17.76 6.14
C GLU A 309 -9.35 -18.71 5.42
N ALA A 310 -9.82 -18.31 4.24
CA ALA A 310 -10.76 -19.12 3.48
C ALA A 310 -10.09 -20.37 2.90
N THR A 311 -10.88 -21.44 2.77
CA THR A 311 -10.50 -22.67 2.08
C THR A 311 -11.28 -22.80 0.78
N LEU A 312 -10.87 -23.71 -0.10
CA LEU A 312 -11.66 -24.11 -1.26
C LEU A 312 -12.84 -24.96 -0.79
N SER A 313 -14.06 -24.54 -1.14
CA SER A 313 -15.27 -25.31 -0.86
C SER A 313 -15.47 -26.44 -1.88
N GLU A 314 -16.33 -27.41 -1.54
CA GLU A 314 -16.69 -28.51 -2.46
C GLU A 314 -17.31 -28.01 -3.78
N ASP A 315 -17.99 -26.86 -3.75
CA ASP A 315 -18.58 -26.21 -4.91
C ASP A 315 -17.58 -25.42 -5.77
N GLY A 316 -16.32 -25.31 -5.34
CA GLY A 316 -15.24 -24.65 -6.06
C GLY A 316 -15.07 -23.15 -5.79
N HIS A 317 -15.65 -22.64 -4.69
CA HIS A 317 -15.55 -21.23 -4.28
C HIS A 317 -14.60 -21.04 -3.09
N GLY A 318 -14.21 -19.79 -2.84
CA GLY A 318 -13.43 -19.42 -1.66
C GLY A 318 -12.01 -19.01 -2.03
N ALA A 319 -11.02 -19.83 -1.67
CA ALA A 319 -9.61 -19.55 -1.98
C ALA A 319 -8.87 -20.82 -2.39
N ILE A 320 -7.95 -20.67 -3.34
CA ILE A 320 -6.88 -21.63 -3.58
C ILE A 320 -5.55 -21.00 -3.22
N TRP A 321 -4.58 -21.84 -2.87
CA TRP A 321 -3.34 -21.42 -2.24
C TRP A 321 -2.14 -21.92 -3.03
N LEU A 322 -1.32 -21.01 -3.53
CA LEU A 322 -0.18 -21.30 -4.40
C LEU A 322 1.12 -21.40 -3.59
N LEU A 323 1.81 -22.54 -3.72
CA LEU A 323 3.14 -22.80 -3.18
C LEU A 323 4.08 -23.24 -4.30
N GLY A 324 5.38 -23.05 -4.11
CA GLY A 324 6.39 -23.55 -5.03
C GLY A 324 7.63 -22.69 -5.17
N TRP A 325 8.61 -23.27 -5.84
CA TRP A 325 9.78 -22.55 -6.35
C TRP A 325 9.51 -22.10 -7.79
N GLY A 326 9.96 -20.91 -8.15
CA GLY A 326 9.63 -20.26 -9.43
C GLY A 326 8.39 -19.37 -9.42
N VAL A 327 7.74 -19.22 -8.26
CA VAL A 327 6.63 -18.28 -8.05
C VAL A 327 6.85 -17.49 -6.76
N GLY A 328 6.53 -16.21 -6.76
CA GLY A 328 6.73 -15.30 -5.62
C GLY A 328 5.83 -14.07 -5.63
N SER A 329 5.84 -13.31 -4.55
CA SER A 329 5.10 -12.04 -4.43
C SER A 329 5.64 -11.21 -3.26
N PRO A 330 5.82 -9.88 -3.42
CA PRO A 330 5.54 -9.08 -4.61
C PRO A 330 6.58 -9.24 -5.74
N SER A 331 7.68 -9.96 -5.47
CA SER A 331 8.68 -10.35 -6.47
C SER A 331 9.24 -11.76 -6.20
N LEU A 332 10.08 -12.27 -7.09
CA LEU A 332 10.78 -13.56 -6.93
C LEU A 332 11.89 -13.55 -5.87
N ASP A 333 12.24 -12.39 -5.31
CA ASP A 333 13.08 -12.35 -4.11
C ASP A 333 12.34 -12.90 -2.88
N TYR A 334 11.02 -13.06 -3.00
CA TYR A 334 10.10 -13.59 -1.99
C TYR A 334 9.31 -14.79 -2.54
N GLN A 335 10.03 -15.82 -3.02
CA GLN A 335 9.39 -17.04 -3.49
C GLN A 335 8.63 -17.74 -2.37
N PHE A 336 7.49 -18.35 -2.69
CA PHE A 336 6.64 -19.00 -1.70
C PHE A 336 7.30 -20.25 -1.09
N GLY A 337 8.11 -20.95 -1.90
CA GLY A 337 8.78 -22.16 -1.49
C GLY A 337 7.79 -23.26 -1.10
N TRP A 338 8.23 -24.20 -0.27
CA TRP A 338 7.44 -25.32 0.22
C TRP A 338 7.28 -25.28 1.73
N ASN A 339 6.82 -24.14 2.24
CA ASN A 339 6.63 -23.90 3.67
C ASN A 339 5.16 -23.71 4.01
N GLU A 340 4.72 -24.37 5.07
CA GLU A 340 3.37 -24.21 5.59
C GLU A 340 3.12 -22.76 6.06
N GLY A 341 1.92 -22.24 5.81
CA GLY A 341 1.54 -20.87 6.19
C GLY A 341 2.12 -19.76 5.30
N GLN A 342 2.93 -20.09 4.29
CA GLN A 342 3.52 -19.13 3.34
C GLN A 342 2.87 -19.15 1.95
N ALA A 343 1.73 -19.85 1.81
CA ALA A 343 1.08 -19.95 0.51
C ALA A 343 0.44 -18.63 0.11
N TYR A 344 0.51 -18.31 -1.18
CA TYR A 344 -0.16 -17.14 -1.73
C TYR A 344 -1.65 -17.42 -1.94
N CYS A 345 -2.52 -16.61 -1.34
CA CYS A 345 -3.95 -16.65 -1.60
C CYS A 345 -4.21 -16.18 -3.04
N VAL A 346 -4.70 -17.06 -3.90
CA VAL A 346 -5.03 -16.74 -5.29
C VAL A 346 -6.48 -16.28 -5.34
N PRO A 347 -6.79 -15.08 -5.86
CA PRO A 347 -8.16 -14.59 -5.87
C PRO A 347 -9.04 -15.30 -6.89
N GLU A 348 -10.30 -15.54 -6.51
CA GLU A 348 -11.39 -15.88 -7.40
C GLU A 348 -11.83 -14.60 -8.14
N ILE A 349 -11.43 -14.44 -9.40
CA ILE A 349 -11.71 -13.22 -10.21
C ILE A 349 -13.06 -13.26 -10.92
N SER A 350 -13.61 -14.46 -11.10
CA SER A 350 -14.97 -14.70 -11.55
C SER A 350 -15.38 -16.07 -11.01
N SER A 351 -16.68 -16.35 -10.97
CA SER A 351 -17.22 -17.58 -10.40
C SER A 351 -16.40 -18.82 -10.80
N LYS A 352 -15.75 -19.43 -9.79
CA LYS A 352 -14.92 -20.64 -9.86
C LYS A 352 -13.65 -20.53 -10.73
N LYS A 353 -13.19 -19.32 -11.03
CA LYS A 353 -11.95 -19.07 -11.78
C LYS A 353 -10.98 -18.24 -10.95
N TYR A 354 -9.79 -18.80 -10.78
CA TYR A 354 -8.73 -18.21 -9.96
C TYR A 354 -7.58 -17.76 -10.83
N GLN A 355 -6.96 -16.63 -10.50
CA GLN A 355 -5.93 -16.01 -11.33
C GLN A 355 -4.69 -15.60 -10.54
N PHE A 356 -3.52 -15.86 -11.14
CA PHE A 356 -2.24 -15.32 -10.73
C PHE A 356 -1.54 -14.69 -11.95
N MET A 357 -1.48 -13.36 -11.97
CA MET A 357 -0.80 -12.57 -13.00
C MET A 357 0.62 -12.24 -12.56
N ALA A 358 1.59 -12.53 -13.43
CA ALA A 358 2.99 -12.38 -13.10
C ALA A 358 3.81 -11.95 -14.31
N THR A 359 4.70 -10.98 -14.11
CA THR A 359 5.77 -10.72 -15.07
C THR A 359 6.87 -11.75 -14.88
N ALA A 360 7.42 -12.27 -15.98
CA ALA A 360 8.53 -13.20 -15.94
C ALA A 360 9.82 -12.47 -15.55
N GLY A 361 10.63 -13.06 -14.67
CA GLY A 361 11.86 -12.45 -14.16
C GLY A 361 12.93 -13.45 -13.73
N PRO A 362 14.08 -12.95 -13.25
CA PRO A 362 15.17 -13.78 -12.74
C PRO A 362 14.86 -14.30 -11.33
N GLU A 363 15.56 -15.35 -10.90
CA GLU A 363 15.42 -15.95 -9.56
C GLU A 363 15.71 -14.97 -8.41
N HIS A 364 16.67 -14.07 -8.60
CA HIS A 364 17.17 -13.12 -7.62
C HIS A 364 17.38 -11.75 -8.25
N GLY A 365 17.24 -10.69 -7.46
CA GLY A 365 17.34 -9.32 -7.94
C GLY A 365 16.14 -8.93 -8.83
N SER A 366 15.01 -9.59 -8.60
CA SER A 366 13.79 -9.39 -9.37
C SER A 366 13.10 -8.08 -9.00
N SER A 367 12.57 -7.39 -10.00
CA SER A 367 11.74 -6.20 -9.79
C SER A 367 10.38 -6.58 -9.23
N VAL A 368 9.76 -5.66 -8.48
CA VAL A 368 8.38 -5.83 -8.02
C VAL A 368 7.44 -6.06 -9.22
N GLY A 369 6.56 -7.05 -9.12
CA GLY A 369 5.71 -7.53 -10.22
C GLY A 369 6.32 -8.68 -11.04
N GLN A 370 7.64 -8.89 -10.98
CA GLN A 370 8.27 -10.11 -11.51
C GLN A 370 8.06 -11.26 -10.52
N ARG A 371 7.02 -12.06 -10.78
CA ARG A 371 6.44 -13.00 -9.81
C ARG A 371 6.49 -14.46 -10.27
N ILE A 372 6.96 -14.70 -11.49
CA ILE A 372 7.19 -16.03 -12.06
C ILE A 372 8.58 -16.08 -12.68
N ARG A 373 9.36 -17.12 -12.39
CA ARG A 373 10.69 -17.26 -12.97
C ARG A 373 10.61 -17.53 -14.47
N ALA A 374 11.51 -16.92 -15.23
CA ALA A 374 11.56 -17.12 -16.68
C ALA A 374 12.06 -18.54 -17.07
N ASP A 375 12.91 -19.13 -16.23
CA ASP A 375 13.71 -20.32 -16.54
C ASP A 375 13.31 -21.59 -15.76
N TYR A 376 12.55 -21.43 -14.69
CA TYR A 376 12.13 -22.54 -13.84
C TYR A 376 10.71 -22.35 -13.29
N LEU A 377 9.92 -23.42 -13.29
CA LEU A 377 8.63 -23.46 -12.62
C LEU A 377 8.46 -24.81 -11.91
N GLY A 378 8.14 -24.75 -10.62
CA GLY A 378 7.79 -25.91 -9.82
C GLY A 378 6.83 -25.51 -8.72
N CYS A 379 5.54 -25.45 -9.04
CA CYS A 379 4.51 -24.96 -8.13
C CYS A 379 3.28 -25.88 -8.05
N LYS A 380 2.43 -25.67 -7.04
CA LYS A 380 1.19 -26.43 -6.85
C LYS A 380 0.13 -25.57 -6.16
N PHE A 381 -1.14 -25.88 -6.42
CA PHE A 381 -2.29 -25.31 -5.74
C PHE A 381 -2.86 -26.24 -4.66
N TYR A 382 -3.15 -25.65 -3.50
CA TYR A 382 -3.74 -26.26 -2.32
C TYR A 382 -5.12 -25.65 -2.01
N PHE A 383 -5.92 -26.37 -1.22
CA PHE A 383 -7.27 -25.94 -0.83
C PHE A 383 -7.26 -25.07 0.44
N GLN A 384 -6.11 -24.94 1.11
CA GLN A 384 -5.92 -24.11 2.30
C GLN A 384 -4.45 -23.68 2.44
N ASN A 385 -4.17 -22.67 3.27
CA ASN A 385 -2.81 -22.21 3.62
C ASN A 385 -2.07 -23.16 4.59
N ALA A 386 -2.19 -24.46 4.35
CA ALA A 386 -1.64 -25.51 5.18
C ALA A 386 -1.56 -26.81 4.38
N TRP A 387 -0.86 -27.82 4.90
CA TRP A 387 -0.89 -29.14 4.28
C TRP A 387 -2.29 -29.75 4.34
N GLY A 388 -2.68 -30.52 3.32
CA GLY A 388 -3.97 -31.22 3.25
C GLY A 388 -4.52 -31.28 1.83
N GLY A 389 -5.75 -30.80 1.60
CA GLY A 389 -6.38 -30.80 0.28
C GLY A 389 -5.53 -30.12 -0.80
N GLU A 390 -5.33 -30.81 -1.92
CA GLU A 390 -4.52 -30.34 -3.06
C GLU A 390 -5.08 -30.85 -4.39
N PHE A 391 -4.70 -30.19 -5.48
CA PHE A 391 -5.02 -30.62 -6.84
C PHE A 391 -4.04 -31.68 -7.36
N SER A 392 -4.09 -32.87 -6.76
CA SER A 392 -3.35 -34.05 -7.18
C SER A 392 -4.27 -35.28 -7.25
N ASN A 393 -3.76 -36.39 -7.78
CA ASN A 393 -4.50 -37.66 -7.86
C ASN A 393 -5.90 -37.48 -8.51
N SER A 394 -6.99 -37.77 -7.79
CA SER A 394 -8.36 -37.63 -8.29
C SER A 394 -8.81 -36.19 -8.55
N ASN A 395 -8.07 -35.21 -8.03
CA ASN A 395 -8.32 -33.78 -8.21
C ASN A 395 -7.26 -33.13 -9.11
N GLN A 396 -6.46 -33.92 -9.83
CA GLN A 396 -5.40 -33.39 -10.69
C GLN A 396 -5.95 -32.42 -11.73
N LEU A 397 -5.30 -31.26 -11.89
CA LEU A 397 -5.64 -30.32 -12.95
C LEU A 397 -5.20 -30.85 -14.31
N THR A 398 -6.01 -30.62 -15.33
CA THR A 398 -5.61 -30.84 -16.73
C THR A 398 -5.11 -29.54 -17.35
N VAL A 399 -4.19 -29.63 -18.31
CA VAL A 399 -3.68 -28.43 -19.01
C VAL A 399 -4.68 -28.01 -20.09
N ALA A 400 -5.00 -26.72 -20.13
CA ALA A 400 -5.87 -26.14 -21.16
C ALA A 400 -5.22 -26.19 -22.54
N ALA A 401 -6.06 -26.32 -23.57
CA ALA A 401 -5.64 -26.20 -24.96
C ALA A 401 -4.92 -24.85 -25.21
N GLY A 402 -3.73 -24.92 -25.82
CA GLY A 402 -2.84 -23.80 -26.10
C GLY A 402 -1.82 -23.50 -24.99
N SER A 403 -1.89 -24.17 -23.84
CA SER A 403 -0.92 -24.01 -22.74
C SER A 403 0.10 -25.16 -22.68
N GLU A 404 -0.10 -26.25 -23.44
CA GLU A 404 0.73 -27.45 -23.39
C GLU A 404 2.17 -27.21 -23.89
N SER A 405 2.39 -26.16 -24.68
CA SER A 405 3.73 -25.73 -25.09
C SER A 405 4.50 -25.01 -23.98
N LEU A 406 3.82 -24.56 -22.93
CA LEU A 406 4.43 -23.79 -21.83
C LEU A 406 4.51 -24.61 -20.55
N ILE A 407 3.46 -25.35 -20.19
CA ILE A 407 3.36 -26.06 -18.90
C ILE A 407 2.89 -27.50 -19.04
N LYS A 408 3.24 -28.31 -18.04
CA LYS A 408 2.73 -29.66 -17.80
C LYS A 408 2.33 -29.82 -16.34
N VAL A 409 1.38 -30.72 -16.07
CA VAL A 409 0.97 -31.11 -14.72
C VAL A 409 1.41 -32.56 -14.48
N LEU A 410 2.14 -32.80 -13.40
CA LEU A 410 2.60 -34.14 -13.00
C LEU A 410 1.53 -34.85 -12.15
N ASP A 411 1.65 -36.17 -11.98
CA ASP A 411 0.76 -36.97 -11.11
C ASP A 411 0.76 -36.49 -9.66
N SER A 412 1.88 -35.91 -9.22
CA SER A 412 2.00 -35.25 -7.92
C SER A 412 1.14 -34.00 -7.78
N GLY A 413 0.58 -33.46 -8.86
CA GLY A 413 -0.11 -32.17 -8.92
C GLY A 413 0.85 -30.99 -9.17
N ASN A 414 2.16 -31.20 -9.22
CA ASN A 414 3.12 -30.15 -9.53
C ASN A 414 2.92 -29.65 -10.97
N ILE A 415 2.95 -28.33 -11.13
CA ILE A 415 2.99 -27.64 -12.41
C ILE A 415 4.46 -27.29 -12.68
N GLU A 416 4.94 -27.74 -13.83
CA GLU A 416 6.29 -27.48 -14.32
C GLU A 416 6.23 -26.93 -15.74
N PHE A 417 7.33 -26.37 -16.23
CA PHE A 417 7.42 -26.07 -17.65
C PHE A 417 7.38 -27.34 -18.51
N ALA A 418 6.77 -27.22 -19.69
CA ALA A 418 6.85 -28.25 -20.71
C ALA A 418 8.32 -28.45 -21.15
N ASP A 419 8.63 -29.61 -21.73
CA ASP A 419 10.01 -29.94 -22.07
C ASP A 419 10.61 -28.94 -23.07
N GLY A 420 11.65 -28.22 -22.64
CA GLY A 420 12.32 -27.17 -23.41
C GLY A 420 11.61 -25.80 -23.41
N ALA A 421 10.53 -25.63 -22.66
CA ALA A 421 9.84 -24.36 -22.52
C ALA A 421 10.55 -23.41 -21.53
N SER A 422 10.41 -22.12 -21.80
CA SER A 422 10.80 -21.01 -20.92
C SER A 422 9.87 -19.83 -21.20
N LEU A 423 9.83 -18.87 -20.28
CA LEU A 423 9.09 -17.63 -20.47
C LEU A 423 10.03 -16.53 -20.96
N GLU A 424 9.48 -15.58 -21.70
CA GLU A 424 10.20 -14.39 -22.11
C GLU A 424 10.30 -13.44 -20.92
N GLU A 425 11.53 -13.18 -20.47
CA GLU A 425 11.78 -12.27 -19.36
C GLU A 425 11.20 -10.87 -19.64
N GLY A 426 10.52 -10.28 -18.65
CA GLY A 426 9.82 -9.00 -18.79
C GLY A 426 8.41 -9.10 -19.38
N ALA A 427 8.02 -10.22 -19.98
CA ALA A 427 6.65 -10.41 -20.43
C ALA A 427 5.70 -10.83 -19.29
N THR A 428 4.44 -10.41 -19.38
CA THR A 428 3.42 -10.79 -18.40
C THR A 428 2.69 -12.06 -18.82
N TYR A 429 2.45 -12.94 -17.87
CA TYR A 429 1.73 -14.18 -18.03
C TYR A 429 0.60 -14.28 -17.01
N VAL A 430 -0.48 -14.96 -17.39
CA VAL A 430 -1.61 -15.26 -16.52
C VAL A 430 -1.70 -16.77 -16.33
N LEU A 431 -1.55 -17.20 -15.08
CA LEU A 431 -1.84 -18.56 -14.63
C LEU A 431 -3.28 -18.59 -14.12
N THR A 432 -4.14 -19.35 -14.79
CA THR A 432 -5.57 -19.46 -14.45
C THR A 432 -5.91 -20.89 -14.05
N VAL A 433 -6.68 -21.06 -12.98
CA VAL A 433 -7.34 -22.32 -12.61
C VAL A 433 -8.85 -22.16 -12.80
N ASP A 434 -9.43 -22.95 -13.69
CA ASP A 434 -10.86 -22.97 -13.99
C ASP A 434 -11.52 -24.21 -13.38
N LEU A 435 -12.38 -24.01 -12.39
CA LEU A 435 -13.11 -25.07 -11.67
C LEU A 435 -14.60 -25.10 -12.06
N THR A 436 -15.00 -24.43 -13.14
CA THR A 436 -16.42 -24.35 -13.55
C THR A 436 -17.02 -25.73 -13.85
N ALA A 437 -16.20 -26.70 -14.26
CA ALA A 437 -16.60 -28.10 -14.47
C ALA A 437 -16.57 -28.97 -13.19
N GLY A 438 -16.27 -28.38 -12.03
CA GLY A 438 -16.12 -29.04 -10.74
C GLY A 438 -14.65 -29.29 -10.35
N ILE A 439 -14.38 -29.42 -9.05
CA ILE A 439 -13.02 -29.49 -8.49
C ILE A 439 -12.20 -30.71 -8.98
N THR A 440 -12.87 -31.80 -9.38
CA THR A 440 -12.22 -33.01 -9.93
C THR A 440 -11.94 -32.94 -11.44
N LYS A 441 -12.36 -31.85 -12.09
CA LYS A 441 -12.19 -31.60 -13.53
C LYS A 441 -11.58 -30.23 -13.79
N GLY A 442 -10.81 -29.73 -12.82
CA GLY A 442 -10.17 -28.44 -12.92
C GLY A 442 -9.20 -28.37 -14.10
N VAL A 443 -9.12 -27.20 -14.71
CA VAL A 443 -8.22 -26.93 -15.83
C VAL A 443 -7.26 -25.81 -15.44
N VAL A 444 -5.97 -25.97 -15.75
CA VAL A 444 -4.95 -24.94 -15.58
C VAL A 444 -4.45 -24.45 -16.93
N SER A 445 -4.28 -23.13 -17.07
CA SER A 445 -3.68 -22.52 -18.26
C SER A 445 -2.61 -21.53 -17.88
N LEU A 446 -1.53 -21.45 -18.65
CA LEU A 446 -0.55 -20.36 -18.62
C LEU A 446 -0.56 -19.69 -19.97
N LYS A 447 -0.84 -18.39 -20.01
CA LYS A 447 -0.89 -17.61 -21.25
C LYS A 447 -0.04 -16.37 -21.14
N LYS A 448 0.80 -16.11 -22.15
CA LYS A 448 1.44 -14.81 -22.32
C LYS A 448 0.34 -13.79 -22.61
N ILE A 449 0.27 -12.72 -21.82
CA ILE A 449 -0.52 -11.56 -22.20
C ILE A 449 0.21 -10.95 -23.39
N SER A 450 -0.41 -10.99 -24.56
CA SER A 450 0.08 -10.24 -25.72
C SER A 450 0.01 -8.75 -25.37
N ASP A 451 0.84 -7.88 -25.95
CA ASP A 451 0.62 -6.43 -25.83
C ASP A 451 -0.87 -6.13 -26.18
N GLY A 452 -1.66 -5.67 -25.20
CA GLY A 452 -3.09 -5.34 -25.37
C GLY A 452 -4.18 -6.23 -24.74
N GLU A 453 -3.94 -7.03 -23.68
CA GLU A 453 -5.05 -7.55 -22.83
C GLU A 453 -4.99 -7.03 -21.37
N VAL A 454 -5.84 -6.02 -21.11
CA VAL A 454 -6.28 -5.31 -19.88
C VAL A 454 -5.21 -4.89 -18.86
N LYS A 455 -4.56 -3.77 -19.18
CA LYS A 455 -4.37 -2.62 -18.27
C LYS A 455 -5.47 -1.59 -18.61
N PRO A 456 -5.81 -0.58 -17.78
CA PRO A 456 -6.71 0.47 -18.27
C PRO A 456 -6.07 1.09 -19.51
N GLU A 457 -6.67 0.87 -20.67
CA GLU A 457 -6.05 1.22 -21.94
C GLU A 457 -5.91 2.75 -22.01
N PRO A 458 -4.76 3.27 -22.48
CA PRO A 458 -4.62 4.65 -22.85
C PRO A 458 -5.79 5.07 -23.74
N ALA A 459 -6.63 5.98 -23.23
CA ALA A 459 -7.79 6.47 -23.96
C ALA A 459 -7.55 7.93 -24.36
N VAL A 460 -7.71 8.23 -25.65
CA VAL A 460 -7.64 9.60 -26.16
C VAL A 460 -8.77 10.41 -25.54
N VAL A 461 -8.41 11.47 -24.82
CA VAL A 461 -9.34 12.43 -24.20
C VAL A 461 -9.71 13.50 -25.21
N GLN A 462 -8.72 14.03 -25.92
CA GLN A 462 -8.88 15.07 -26.91
C GLN A 462 -7.66 15.14 -27.83
N THR A 463 -7.85 15.76 -28.99
CA THR A 463 -6.83 15.91 -30.03
C THR A 463 -6.66 17.37 -30.37
N PHE A 464 -5.42 17.78 -30.65
CA PHE A 464 -5.07 19.13 -31.09
C PHE A 464 -4.33 19.04 -32.41
N TYR A 465 -4.66 19.92 -33.34
CA TYR A 465 -3.95 20.07 -34.61
C TYR A 465 -3.28 21.44 -34.67
N PHE A 466 -2.09 21.48 -35.26
CA PHE A 466 -1.28 22.68 -35.38
C PHE A 466 -0.77 22.85 -36.81
N ASP A 467 -1.00 24.04 -37.33
CA ASP A 467 -0.56 24.50 -38.65
C ASP A 467 0.62 25.46 -38.42
N PHE A 468 1.83 25.07 -38.84
CA PHE A 468 3.04 25.87 -38.68
C PHE A 468 3.41 26.52 -39.99
N GLY A 469 3.22 27.82 -40.11
CA GLY A 469 3.18 28.39 -41.45
C GLY A 469 3.31 29.89 -41.53
N SER A 470 2.87 30.43 -42.67
CA SER A 470 2.90 31.85 -42.95
C SER A 470 1.54 32.45 -43.27
N ILE A 471 1.23 33.58 -42.63
CA ILE A 471 0.12 34.47 -43.00
C ILE A 471 0.43 35.35 -44.22
N THR A 472 1.60 35.16 -44.85
CA THR A 472 1.94 35.81 -46.11
C THR A 472 1.38 34.99 -47.26
N ALA A 473 0.34 35.47 -47.94
CA ALA A 473 -0.42 34.68 -48.94
C ALA A 473 0.42 34.03 -50.06
N ALA A 474 1.57 34.62 -50.40
CA ALA A 474 2.51 34.07 -51.40
C ALA A 474 3.35 32.89 -50.88
N GLN A 475 3.43 32.71 -49.56
CA GLN A 475 4.22 31.71 -48.86
C GLN A 475 3.35 30.63 -48.20
N GLY A 476 2.14 30.97 -47.76
CA GLY A 476 1.26 30.05 -47.04
C GLY A 476 -0.13 30.60 -46.81
N THR A 477 -0.99 29.80 -46.18
CA THR A 477 -2.32 30.18 -45.69
C THR A 477 -2.60 29.49 -44.38
N VAL A 478 -3.37 30.15 -43.51
CA VAL A 478 -3.83 29.54 -42.27
C VAL A 478 -4.98 28.56 -42.55
N THR A 479 -5.06 27.52 -41.75
CA THR A 479 -6.19 26.60 -41.73
C THR A 479 -7.37 27.28 -41.00
N GLU A 480 -8.25 27.92 -41.76
CA GLU A 480 -9.45 28.61 -41.24
C GLU A 480 -10.64 27.67 -41.05
N GLY A 481 -11.25 27.70 -39.86
CA GLY A 481 -12.43 26.90 -39.56
C GLY A 481 -12.14 25.40 -39.47
N PRO A 482 -13.20 24.56 -39.52
CA PRO A 482 -13.01 23.12 -39.57
C PRO A 482 -12.44 22.69 -40.94
N ASP A 483 -11.49 21.77 -40.93
CA ASP A 483 -11.02 21.10 -42.14
C ASP A 483 -12.06 20.12 -42.72
N VAL A 484 -11.67 19.35 -43.73
CA VAL A 484 -12.55 18.37 -44.39
C VAL A 484 -13.02 17.23 -43.45
N ASN A 485 -12.35 17.05 -42.31
CA ASN A 485 -12.65 16.05 -41.28
C ASN A 485 -13.38 16.68 -40.08
N ASN A 486 -13.79 17.94 -40.17
CA ASN A 486 -14.36 18.74 -39.07
C ASN A 486 -13.38 19.04 -37.92
N HIS A 487 -12.07 18.97 -38.14
CA HIS A 487 -11.09 19.33 -37.12
C HIS A 487 -10.70 20.81 -37.17
N TYR A 488 -10.57 21.43 -36.01
CA TYR A 488 -10.09 22.80 -35.86
C TYR A 488 -8.58 22.82 -35.56
N TRP A 489 -7.89 23.82 -36.10
CA TRP A 489 -6.43 23.93 -36.10
C TRP A 489 -5.93 25.16 -35.35
N ASN A 490 -4.85 24.99 -34.60
CA ASN A 490 -4.11 26.08 -33.96
C ASN A 490 -3.05 26.60 -34.94
N ASN A 491 -3.25 27.81 -35.45
CA ASN A 491 -2.39 28.41 -36.47
C ASN A 491 -1.17 29.12 -35.84
N ILE A 492 -0.01 28.47 -35.90
CA ILE A 492 1.26 28.97 -35.37
C ILE A 492 2.05 29.62 -36.50
N THR A 493 2.10 30.95 -36.53
CA THR A 493 2.47 31.70 -37.75
C THR A 493 3.53 32.77 -37.52
N ASN A 494 4.03 33.37 -38.61
CA ASN A 494 4.76 34.64 -38.51
C ASN A 494 3.83 35.76 -38.00
N ASN A 495 4.38 36.69 -37.22
CA ASN A 495 3.55 37.69 -36.53
C ASN A 495 2.98 38.78 -37.46
N GLU A 496 3.62 39.01 -38.61
CA GLU A 496 3.25 40.09 -39.55
C GLU A 496 3.35 39.63 -41.01
N SER A 497 2.31 39.88 -41.81
CA SER A 497 2.30 39.53 -43.23
C SER A 497 3.42 40.26 -43.99
N GLY A 498 4.13 39.54 -44.86
CA GLY A 498 5.32 40.02 -45.56
C GLY A 498 6.64 39.82 -44.80
N ASN A 499 6.58 39.46 -43.51
CA ASN A 499 7.75 39.02 -42.73
C ASN A 499 7.84 37.48 -42.75
N LYS A 500 9.06 36.93 -42.76
CA LYS A 500 9.30 35.48 -42.78
C LYS A 500 9.60 34.89 -41.40
N TYR A 501 9.27 35.58 -40.32
CA TYR A 501 9.70 35.21 -38.97
C TYR A 501 8.54 35.17 -37.98
N ALA A 502 8.46 34.07 -37.24
CA ALA A 502 7.70 33.96 -36.00
C ALA A 502 8.65 34.30 -34.83
N ALA A 503 8.29 35.29 -34.03
CA ALA A 503 9.15 35.85 -32.99
C ALA A 503 9.24 34.94 -31.76
N ALA A 504 10.45 34.86 -31.18
CA ALA A 504 10.66 34.25 -29.88
C ALA A 504 9.79 34.94 -28.81
N GLY A 505 9.26 34.17 -27.87
CA GLY A 505 8.36 34.62 -26.81
C GLY A 505 6.92 34.83 -27.26
N THR A 506 6.56 34.56 -28.52
CA THR A 506 5.15 34.58 -28.95
C THR A 506 4.40 33.44 -28.23
N VAL A 507 3.30 33.78 -27.56
CA VAL A 507 2.43 32.84 -26.85
C VAL A 507 1.12 32.70 -27.61
N TYR A 508 0.73 31.45 -27.88
CA TYR A 508 -0.55 31.07 -28.48
C TYR A 508 -1.42 30.45 -27.38
N SER A 509 -2.43 31.19 -26.93
CA SER A 509 -3.34 30.80 -25.86
C SER A 509 -4.67 31.56 -25.97
N PRO A 510 -5.82 30.95 -25.60
CA PRO A 510 -5.96 29.51 -25.33
C PRO A 510 -5.76 28.68 -26.61
N LEU A 511 -5.22 27.48 -26.47
CA LEU A 511 -5.27 26.50 -27.55
C LEU A 511 -6.70 25.93 -27.66
N VAL A 512 -7.08 25.51 -28.86
CA VAL A 512 -8.36 24.83 -29.11
C VAL A 512 -8.12 23.38 -29.52
N ASN A 513 -8.96 22.47 -29.02
CA ASN A 513 -8.95 21.08 -29.47
C ASN A 513 -9.65 20.92 -30.83
N SER A 514 -9.66 19.71 -31.37
CA SER A 514 -10.20 19.37 -32.68
C SER A 514 -11.70 19.66 -32.81
N GLU A 515 -12.44 19.80 -31.71
CA GLU A 515 -13.87 20.16 -31.68
C GLU A 515 -14.10 21.67 -31.50
N ASN A 516 -13.03 22.49 -31.57
CA ASN A 516 -13.03 23.93 -31.31
C ASN A 516 -13.28 24.32 -29.84
N ALA A 517 -13.12 23.40 -28.89
CA ALA A 517 -13.22 23.73 -27.48
C ALA A 517 -11.91 24.37 -26.99
N GLN A 518 -12.02 25.51 -26.30
CA GLN A 518 -10.87 26.19 -25.70
C GLN A 518 -10.36 25.39 -24.49
N THR A 519 -9.04 25.37 -24.31
CA THR A 519 -8.36 24.78 -23.15
C THR A 519 -7.48 25.82 -22.45
N ASP A 520 -7.02 25.48 -21.25
CA ASP A 520 -6.04 26.32 -20.53
C ASP A 520 -4.61 26.16 -21.06
N TYR A 521 -4.41 25.37 -22.12
CA TYR A 521 -3.10 25.09 -22.67
C TYR A 521 -2.59 26.27 -23.49
N ALA A 522 -1.26 26.37 -23.55
CA ALA A 522 -0.58 27.36 -24.36
C ALA A 522 0.63 26.75 -25.08
N LEU A 523 0.99 27.33 -26.21
CA LEU A 523 2.26 27.09 -26.90
C LEU A 523 3.08 28.38 -26.90
N THR A 524 4.31 28.32 -26.40
CA THR A 524 5.26 29.44 -26.40
C THR A 524 6.45 29.14 -27.28
N LEU A 525 6.78 30.03 -28.22
CA LEU A 525 8.00 29.89 -29.03
C LEU A 525 9.23 30.27 -28.19
N ASP A 526 10.06 29.30 -27.79
CA ASP A 526 11.26 29.58 -26.97
C ASP A 526 12.28 30.38 -27.78
N VAL A 527 12.30 30.15 -29.10
CA VAL A 527 13.13 30.85 -30.06
C VAL A 527 12.31 31.27 -31.27
N ARG A 528 12.92 32.11 -32.12
CA ARG A 528 12.34 32.46 -33.41
C ARG A 528 12.35 31.27 -34.36
N PHE A 529 11.31 31.15 -35.19
CA PHE A 529 11.28 30.29 -36.37
C PHE A 529 11.19 31.10 -37.67
N SER A 530 11.75 30.57 -38.75
CA SER A 530 11.56 31.11 -40.09
C SER A 530 10.38 30.40 -40.77
N THR A 531 9.64 31.10 -41.63
CA THR A 531 8.45 30.58 -42.31
C THR A 531 8.62 30.64 -43.82
N ASN A 532 8.15 29.61 -44.52
CA ASN A 532 8.10 29.57 -45.99
C ASN A 532 7.12 28.47 -46.44
N GLY A 533 6.86 28.37 -47.75
CA GLY A 533 5.92 27.37 -48.28
C GLY A 533 5.61 27.59 -49.75
N LYS A 534 4.43 27.18 -50.20
CA LYS A 534 3.89 27.23 -51.56
C LYS A 534 4.86 26.83 -52.70
N SER A 535 4.43 27.01 -53.94
CA SER A 535 5.13 26.54 -55.16
C SER A 535 6.57 27.10 -55.32
N GLY A 536 6.92 28.20 -54.64
CA GLY A 536 8.27 28.79 -54.63
C GLY A 536 9.17 28.39 -53.46
N GLY A 537 8.60 28.00 -52.31
CA GLY A 537 9.32 27.54 -51.13
C GLY A 537 9.33 26.01 -50.98
N GLY A 538 8.53 25.28 -51.76
CA GLY A 538 8.56 23.83 -51.82
C GLY A 538 7.65 23.13 -50.82
N GLY A 539 6.55 23.73 -50.39
CA GLY A 539 5.56 23.01 -49.58
C GLY A 539 4.84 21.89 -50.34
N LEU A 540 4.10 21.05 -49.62
CA LEU A 540 3.28 20.00 -50.21
C LEU A 540 1.87 20.55 -50.48
N LEU A 541 1.59 20.86 -51.75
CA LEU A 541 0.34 21.54 -52.16
C LEU A 541 -0.87 20.61 -52.27
N GLU A 542 -0.63 19.33 -52.56
CA GLU A 542 -1.66 18.34 -52.86
C GLU A 542 -1.46 17.10 -51.98
N PRO A 543 -1.60 17.23 -50.64
CA PRO A 543 -1.50 16.08 -49.75
C PRO A 543 -2.59 15.06 -50.08
N GLN A 544 -2.29 13.77 -49.91
CA GLN A 544 -3.23 12.69 -50.17
C GLN A 544 -3.72 12.11 -48.83
N ALA A 545 -5.03 12.04 -48.64
CA ALA A 545 -5.64 11.49 -47.43
C ALA A 545 -5.18 10.06 -47.14
N ASP A 546 -5.05 9.21 -48.17
CA ASP A 546 -4.58 7.83 -48.02
C ASP A 546 -3.11 7.71 -47.58
N LEU A 547 -2.34 8.80 -47.64
CA LEU A 547 -0.92 8.83 -47.23
C LEU A 547 -0.71 9.52 -45.89
N LEU A 548 -1.45 10.59 -45.60
CA LEU A 548 -1.24 11.43 -44.40
C LEU A 548 -2.43 11.45 -43.44
N ASN A 549 -3.50 10.70 -43.73
CA ASN A 549 -4.71 10.63 -42.93
C ASN A 549 -5.30 12.04 -42.62
N ASP A 550 -5.53 12.34 -41.35
CA ASP A 550 -6.09 13.59 -40.84
C ASP A 550 -5.12 14.78 -40.95
N LEU A 551 -3.82 14.54 -41.18
CA LEU A 551 -2.85 15.60 -41.48
C LEU A 551 -2.83 16.00 -42.97
N ALA A 552 -3.65 15.37 -43.83
CA ALA A 552 -3.73 15.68 -45.26
C ALA A 552 -4.54 16.96 -45.56
N VAL A 553 -4.15 18.08 -44.95
CA VAL A 553 -4.81 19.39 -45.09
C VAL A 553 -3.89 20.34 -45.84
N ALA A 554 -4.30 20.78 -47.03
CA ALA A 554 -3.43 21.54 -47.93
C ALA A 554 -2.88 22.83 -47.30
N SER A 555 -3.70 23.57 -46.53
CA SER A 555 -3.24 24.78 -45.82
C SER A 555 -2.13 24.48 -44.81
N ALA A 556 -2.21 23.35 -44.09
CA ALA A 556 -1.20 22.94 -43.10
C ALA A 556 0.04 22.25 -43.69
N THR A 557 -0.03 21.74 -44.93
CA THR A 557 1.11 21.07 -45.59
C THR A 557 1.81 21.95 -46.62
N GLU A 558 1.16 23.01 -47.10
CA GLU A 558 1.72 23.90 -48.12
C GLU A 558 2.79 24.85 -47.57
N ASP A 559 2.88 25.05 -46.27
CA ASP A 559 3.88 25.86 -45.60
C ASP A 559 4.44 25.18 -44.35
N TYR A 560 5.45 25.81 -43.77
CA TYR A 560 6.24 25.23 -42.70
C TYR A 560 7.00 26.28 -41.89
N PHE A 561 7.24 25.95 -40.63
CA PHE A 561 8.36 26.48 -39.86
C PHE A 561 9.65 25.78 -40.28
N PHE A 562 10.76 26.52 -40.29
CA PHE A 562 12.07 25.92 -40.50
C PHE A 562 13.21 26.61 -39.78
N THR A 563 14.29 25.85 -39.60
CA THR A 563 15.58 26.31 -39.06
C THR A 563 16.52 26.68 -40.20
N GLU A 564 17.21 27.81 -40.11
CA GLU A 564 18.13 28.31 -41.14
C GLU A 564 19.48 27.56 -41.11
N GLN A 565 20.29 27.72 -42.16
CA GLN A 565 21.57 27.01 -42.33
C GLN A 565 22.52 27.08 -41.12
N ASN A 566 22.61 28.25 -40.50
CA ASN A 566 23.53 28.52 -39.39
C ASN A 566 22.88 28.39 -38.00
N GLU A 567 21.62 27.97 -37.92
CA GLU A 567 20.91 27.74 -36.66
C GLU A 567 21.07 26.27 -36.25
N ASN A 568 21.59 25.99 -35.07
CA ASN A 568 21.83 24.61 -34.57
C ASN A 568 20.88 24.28 -33.40
N GLU A 569 21.20 23.23 -32.64
CA GLU A 569 20.46 22.72 -31.46
C GLU A 569 19.82 23.83 -30.61
N ASP A 570 18.66 23.55 -29.99
CA ASP A 570 17.75 24.48 -29.28
C ASP A 570 16.74 25.26 -30.14
N ARG A 571 16.35 24.76 -31.32
CA ARG A 571 15.20 25.33 -32.05
C ARG A 571 13.90 24.74 -31.54
N SER A 572 13.31 25.38 -30.52
CA SER A 572 12.22 24.80 -29.76
C SER A 572 11.04 25.73 -29.49
N PHE A 573 9.94 25.11 -29.08
CA PHE A 573 8.78 25.72 -28.46
C PHE A 573 8.29 24.83 -27.32
N THR A 574 7.54 25.41 -26.38
CA THR A 574 7.08 24.71 -25.18
C THR A 574 5.56 24.75 -25.11
N PHE A 575 4.96 23.57 -24.92
CA PHE A 575 3.58 23.45 -24.47
C PHE A 575 3.53 23.59 -22.95
N SER A 576 2.59 24.37 -22.43
CA SER A 576 2.44 24.64 -21.00
C SER A 576 0.98 24.58 -20.56
N GLY A 577 0.78 24.36 -19.26
CA GLY A 577 -0.56 24.22 -18.67
C GLY A 577 -1.15 22.82 -18.86
N LEU A 578 -0.34 21.86 -19.33
CA LEU A 578 -0.74 20.48 -19.56
C LEU A 578 -1.09 19.78 -18.25
N ASP A 579 -2.12 18.95 -18.26
CA ASP A 579 -2.46 18.09 -17.13
C ASP A 579 -1.35 17.07 -16.89
N LYS A 580 -0.80 17.09 -15.67
CA LYS A 580 0.31 16.25 -15.24
C LYS A 580 -0.08 14.81 -15.01
N GLU A 581 -1.36 14.48 -14.89
CA GLU A 581 -1.84 13.10 -14.77
C GLU A 581 -2.10 12.45 -16.14
N LYS A 582 -1.99 13.23 -17.22
CA LYS A 582 -2.15 12.77 -18.60
C LYS A 582 -0.81 12.52 -19.27
N GLY A 583 -0.87 11.85 -20.41
CA GLY A 583 0.25 11.66 -21.32
C GLY A 583 -0.12 12.15 -22.71
N TYR A 584 0.87 12.52 -23.50
CA TYR A 584 0.69 13.19 -24.78
C TYR A 584 1.48 12.47 -25.86
N LYS A 585 0.81 12.12 -26.96
CA LYS A 585 1.44 11.51 -28.14
C LYS A 585 1.45 12.50 -29.29
N PHE A 586 2.57 12.60 -30.00
CA PHE A 586 2.78 13.55 -31.08
C PHE A 586 2.92 12.83 -32.43
N TYR A 587 2.29 13.40 -33.44
CA TYR A 587 2.30 12.95 -34.83
C TYR A 587 2.80 14.11 -35.68
N ILE A 588 4.00 13.98 -36.22
CA ILE A 588 4.79 15.10 -36.73
C ILE A 588 4.98 14.94 -38.23
N PHE A 589 4.57 15.95 -38.99
CA PHE A 589 4.79 16.00 -40.43
C PHE A 589 5.72 17.16 -40.81
N GLY A 590 6.81 16.81 -41.49
CA GLY A 590 7.74 17.77 -42.09
C GLY A 590 7.99 17.41 -43.55
N SER A 591 7.89 18.41 -44.43
CA SER A 591 8.03 18.26 -45.87
C SER A 591 8.53 19.54 -46.52
N ARG A 592 9.55 19.37 -47.36
CA ARG A 592 9.97 20.41 -48.29
C ARG A 592 10.53 19.80 -49.56
N LYS A 593 9.97 20.19 -50.70
CA LYS A 593 10.46 19.83 -52.02
C LYS A 593 11.85 20.41 -52.25
N THR A 594 12.79 19.55 -52.62
CA THR A 594 14.15 19.93 -53.03
C THR A 594 14.66 18.96 -54.10
N ASN A 595 15.96 19.03 -54.41
CA ASN A 595 16.62 18.13 -55.35
C ASN A 595 17.13 16.87 -54.66
N ALA A 596 17.37 15.78 -55.41
CA ALA A 596 17.84 14.50 -54.87
C ALA A 596 19.04 14.62 -53.90
N THR A 597 20.01 15.48 -54.22
CA THR A 597 21.26 15.60 -53.45
C THR A 597 21.13 16.38 -52.15
N ASP A 598 20.01 17.06 -51.91
CA ASP A 598 19.77 17.87 -50.70
C ASP A 598 18.91 17.08 -49.71
N ILE A 599 19.50 16.01 -49.18
CA ILE A 599 18.87 15.15 -48.18
C ILE A 599 18.84 15.88 -46.83
N ARG A 600 17.64 15.97 -46.25
CA ARG A 600 17.40 16.64 -44.97
C ARG A 600 16.71 15.70 -44.01
N ILE A 601 17.37 15.46 -42.90
CA ILE A 601 16.89 14.58 -41.84
C ILE A 601 16.83 15.38 -40.55
N VAL A 602 15.67 15.34 -39.91
CA VAL A 602 15.36 16.10 -38.70
C VAL A 602 15.12 15.13 -37.55
N ASN A 603 15.72 15.44 -36.40
CA ASN A 603 15.38 14.84 -35.12
C ASN A 603 14.36 15.76 -34.44
N TYR A 604 13.15 15.26 -34.22
CA TYR A 604 12.15 15.90 -33.38
C TYR A 604 12.26 15.35 -31.97
N ILE A 605 12.52 16.24 -31.03
CA ILE A 605 12.80 15.87 -29.64
C ILE A 605 11.71 16.45 -28.75
N MET A 606 11.06 15.60 -27.98
CA MET A 606 10.06 16.01 -27.00
C MET A 606 10.59 15.69 -25.61
N SER A 607 10.73 16.71 -24.78
CA SER A 607 11.30 16.61 -23.43
C SER A 607 10.28 17.11 -22.40
N GLY A 608 9.76 16.18 -21.60
CA GLY A 608 8.93 16.42 -20.43
C GLY A 608 9.56 15.78 -19.19
N SER A 609 8.81 14.98 -18.43
CA SER A 609 9.43 14.12 -17.39
C SER A 609 10.16 12.90 -17.98
N ASN A 610 9.83 12.54 -19.22
CA ASN A 610 10.58 11.62 -20.07
C ASN A 610 10.95 12.32 -21.39
N GLU A 611 11.82 11.69 -22.18
CA GLU A 611 12.29 12.22 -23.45
C GLU A 611 12.09 11.21 -24.58
N TYR A 612 11.75 11.73 -25.76
CA TYR A 612 11.70 10.97 -27.01
C TYR A 612 12.43 11.74 -28.11
N THR A 613 13.15 11.02 -28.97
CA THR A 613 13.74 11.55 -30.21
C THR A 613 13.31 10.71 -31.40
N GLY A 614 12.61 11.33 -32.34
CA GLY A 614 12.16 10.70 -33.59
C GLY A 614 12.81 11.32 -34.81
N GLU A 615 13.19 10.48 -35.76
CA GLU A 615 13.90 10.89 -36.97
C GLU A 615 12.98 10.89 -38.18
N LEU A 616 13.00 11.96 -38.97
CA LEU A 616 12.24 12.06 -40.22
C LEU A 616 13.08 12.67 -41.34
N GLN A 617 13.16 11.97 -42.48
CA GLN A 617 13.62 12.58 -43.71
C GLN A 617 12.50 13.47 -44.27
N THR A 618 12.74 14.78 -44.32
CA THR A 618 11.73 15.77 -44.76
C THR A 618 11.91 16.16 -46.23
N SER A 619 13.08 15.89 -46.79
CA SER A 619 13.48 16.29 -48.15
C SER A 619 14.61 15.44 -48.71
N GLY A 620 14.76 15.46 -50.04
CA GLY A 620 15.91 14.87 -50.76
C GLY A 620 15.63 13.51 -51.36
N ASP A 621 16.68 12.78 -51.74
CA ASP A 621 16.55 11.61 -52.63
C ASP A 621 15.46 10.62 -52.20
N ASN A 622 14.60 10.28 -53.17
CA ASN A 622 13.46 9.36 -53.07
C ASN A 622 12.61 9.42 -51.79
N CYS A 623 12.57 10.57 -51.11
CA CYS A 623 11.89 10.74 -49.82
C CYS A 623 10.40 10.37 -49.88
N GLY A 624 9.72 10.66 -50.98
CA GLY A 624 8.31 10.32 -51.19
C GLY A 624 8.09 9.02 -51.98
N GLY A 625 9.17 8.31 -52.33
CA GLY A 625 9.20 7.25 -53.33
C GLY A 625 10.13 7.56 -54.51
N GLU A 626 10.28 6.60 -55.41
CA GLU A 626 11.19 6.71 -56.57
C GLU A 626 10.91 7.99 -57.40
N GLY A 627 11.92 8.84 -57.54
CA GLY A 627 11.84 10.12 -58.25
C GLY A 627 11.13 11.26 -57.50
N ILE A 628 10.63 11.01 -56.28
CA ILE A 628 9.90 12.01 -55.48
C ILE A 628 10.79 12.50 -54.34
N HIS A 629 11.39 13.68 -54.51
CA HIS A 629 12.37 14.24 -53.56
C HIS A 629 11.78 15.11 -52.43
N GLN A 630 10.56 14.77 -52.02
CA GLN A 630 9.77 15.47 -51.02
C GLN A 630 9.07 14.42 -50.16
N ASN A 631 9.01 14.63 -48.84
CA ASN A 631 8.20 13.76 -48.00
C ASN A 631 6.71 13.99 -48.32
N ILE A 632 6.00 12.93 -48.70
CA ILE A 632 4.56 12.98 -49.02
C ILE A 632 3.71 12.04 -48.16
N LYS A 633 4.33 11.28 -47.24
CA LYS A 633 3.66 10.15 -46.57
C LYS A 633 4.21 9.80 -45.19
N ASP A 634 5.48 10.09 -44.91
CA ASP A 634 6.11 9.63 -43.67
C ASP A 634 5.80 10.63 -42.54
N ILE A 635 5.26 10.12 -41.45
CA ILE A 635 4.94 10.86 -40.22
C ILE A 635 5.81 10.28 -39.11
N CYS A 636 6.40 11.16 -38.30
CA CYS A 636 7.11 10.75 -37.10
C CYS A 636 6.12 10.68 -35.93
N GLU A 637 5.94 9.48 -35.36
CA GLU A 637 5.08 9.25 -34.20
C GLU A 637 5.90 9.05 -32.93
N SER A 638 5.58 9.80 -31.88
CA SER A 638 6.25 9.65 -30.59
C SER A 638 5.73 8.47 -29.77
N GLU A 639 6.52 8.03 -28.80
CA GLU A 639 5.97 7.34 -27.62
C GLU A 639 5.16 8.32 -26.75
N MET A 640 4.55 7.84 -25.67
CA MET A 640 3.84 8.68 -24.71
C MET A 640 4.82 9.63 -24.00
N ILE A 641 4.55 10.94 -24.04
CA ILE A 641 5.34 11.96 -23.35
C ILE A 641 4.53 12.53 -22.20
N TYR A 642 5.14 12.60 -21.03
CA TYR A 642 4.51 13.12 -19.83
C TYR A 642 5.04 14.52 -19.54
N PRO A 643 4.18 15.49 -19.14
CA PRO A 643 4.65 16.81 -18.76
C PRO A 643 5.64 16.74 -17.59
N ASN A 644 6.56 17.70 -17.55
CA ASN A 644 7.44 17.89 -16.40
C ASN A 644 6.64 18.37 -15.15
N GLU A 645 7.32 18.60 -14.04
CA GLU A 645 6.68 19.02 -12.77
C GLU A 645 5.87 20.34 -12.87
N ASN A 646 6.19 21.18 -13.87
CA ASN A 646 5.51 22.45 -14.17
C ASN A 646 4.32 22.29 -15.13
N GLY A 647 4.03 21.08 -15.62
CA GLY A 647 2.99 20.87 -16.64
C GLY A 647 3.45 21.29 -18.03
N GLU A 648 4.73 21.09 -18.36
CA GLU A 648 5.33 21.52 -19.62
C GLU A 648 5.92 20.34 -20.42
N ILE A 649 5.83 20.43 -21.75
CA ILE A 649 6.56 19.59 -22.71
C ILE A 649 7.26 20.51 -23.71
N LYS A 650 8.59 20.41 -23.79
CA LYS A 650 9.41 21.14 -24.76
C LYS A 650 9.57 20.33 -26.04
N PHE A 651 9.26 20.93 -27.19
CA PHE A 651 9.42 20.34 -28.51
C PHE A 651 10.59 21.01 -29.24
N THR A 652 11.57 20.26 -29.73
CA THR A 652 12.80 20.76 -30.35
C THR A 652 13.03 20.14 -31.73
N LEU A 653 13.40 20.97 -32.71
CA LEU A 653 13.83 20.55 -34.04
C LEU A 653 15.37 20.58 -34.12
N ALA A 654 16.00 19.42 -34.20
CA ALA A 654 17.45 19.29 -34.36
C ALA A 654 17.79 18.78 -35.77
N LYS A 655 18.69 19.47 -36.48
CA LYS A 655 19.16 19.03 -37.80
C LYS A 655 20.12 17.85 -37.64
N LYS A 656 19.72 16.65 -38.09
CA LYS A 656 20.62 15.48 -38.18
C LYS A 656 21.43 15.51 -39.47
N GLN A 657 20.80 15.87 -40.58
CA GLN A 657 21.44 16.02 -41.89
C GLN A 657 20.81 17.16 -42.67
N GLY A 658 21.61 17.87 -43.47
CA GLY A 658 21.15 18.93 -44.35
C GLY A 658 21.17 20.31 -43.70
N SER A 659 20.81 21.33 -44.49
CA SER A 659 20.94 22.73 -44.07
C SER A 659 19.74 23.27 -43.28
N TYR A 660 18.57 22.64 -43.37
CA TYR A 660 17.34 23.16 -42.77
C TYR A 660 16.54 22.00 -42.18
N ALA A 661 15.86 22.23 -41.04
CA ALA A 661 14.83 21.35 -40.51
C ALA A 661 13.46 21.99 -40.68
N ALA A 662 12.49 21.30 -41.27
CA ALA A 662 11.15 21.83 -41.56
C ALA A 662 10.09 21.10 -40.74
N LEU A 663 9.10 21.83 -40.23
CA LEU A 663 7.90 21.33 -39.56
C LEU A 663 6.69 22.02 -40.18
N ASN A 664 5.78 21.25 -40.77
CA ASN A 664 4.58 21.76 -41.44
C ASN A 664 3.37 21.64 -40.52
N ALA A 665 3.09 20.41 -40.09
CA ALA A 665 1.91 20.10 -39.30
C ALA A 665 2.27 19.21 -38.11
N LEU A 666 1.53 19.39 -37.03
CA LEU A 666 1.62 18.56 -35.82
C LEU A 666 0.21 18.19 -35.37
N LYS A 667 0.05 16.94 -34.97
CA LYS A 667 -1.09 16.50 -34.17
C LYS A 667 -0.59 16.07 -32.80
N MET A 668 -1.29 16.49 -31.75
CA MET A 668 -1.06 16.09 -30.36
C MET A 668 -2.34 15.45 -29.83
N GLU A 669 -2.23 14.22 -29.36
CA GLU A 669 -3.30 13.51 -28.67
C GLU A 669 -3.01 13.49 -27.17
N GLU A 670 -3.99 13.91 -26.36
CA GLU A 670 -3.96 13.79 -24.92
C GLU A 670 -4.61 12.47 -24.50
N TYR A 671 -3.93 11.70 -23.65
CA TYR A 671 -4.37 10.40 -23.17
C TYR A 671 -4.60 10.40 -21.66
N THR A 672 -5.66 9.72 -21.24
CA THR A 672 -5.88 9.30 -19.85
C THR A 672 -5.48 7.84 -19.66
N ASN A 673 -5.37 7.38 -18.41
CA ASN A 673 -5.05 5.99 -18.05
C ASN A 673 -3.64 5.56 -18.47
N VAL A 674 -2.69 6.49 -18.41
CA VAL A 674 -1.30 6.30 -18.87
C VAL A 674 -0.28 6.36 -17.73
N LYS A 675 -0.71 6.56 -16.49
CA LYS A 675 0.16 6.64 -15.30
C LYS A 675 -0.27 5.68 -14.20
#